data_AF-A0AAJ1M2U2-F1
#
_entry.id   AF-A0AAJ1M2U2-F1
#
_cell.length_a   1.000
_cell.length_b   1.000
_cell.length_c   1.000
_cell.angle_alpha   90.00
_cell.angle_beta   90.00
_cell.angle_gamma   90.00
#
_symmetry.space_group_name_H-M   'P 1'
#
loop_
_entity.id
_entity.type
_entity.pdbx_description
1 polymer ?
#
loop_
_entity_poly.entity_id
_entity_poly.type
_entity_poly.pdbx_seq_one_letter_code
_entity_poly.pdbx_strand_id
1 'polypeptide(L)'
;MGKRLVDKRNRFGIRKLSVGVCSVVVATCFLGATTSYAEEQAENSEPREERVEISNTGDQGKEEKTVNEHQEESEQPSATTSEKENRTVSQGTEASQPATSLDEETEIADYGPLPSKAQMQYHREELAAFIHFGMNTYYDREWGDGQEDPYYFYPEHLDTDQWIKTLKDAGFKRTIMVVKHHDGFLLYPSKYTDHTIAKSGWKDGKGDVLAEVSASASKYDMDMGVYLSPWDAHSPLYHVDTEDQYNEYYLNQLKEILEDPKYGNKGKFVEVWMDGARGDGAQKVTYTFDKWFEAIRKAQGDIAIFSAEPTNVRWIGNEKGIAGDPVWHKVNPDKIRNNPSNSYLNHGDPEGKQYSVGEADVSIRSGWFYHDNQEPKSLRELMDIYFKSVGRGTPLLLNIPPNQDGKFADADVARLKEFRQTLDQLYSVNYAAGALVEADSTRRNPLYKASHLTDGNEKTSWAPADDAKTGSFVLDLGKEQHFDVVELKETIEKGQRISGFTIDVAVNGQWVPYGAGSTVGYRRLIKGQPVDSRYIRVSITDAQATPILNGVSVYKTPASIEETDGYPLGLTYHSDRTADRANGQWNEEGEGVRGTSMWTKEKGASVTYQFEGTKAYVVATVDPGHGEMDVYVDGQKLATVNTQSPSRKRSQKVYETPDLAAGSHTLTLVNSKGDAIATEGIYALNNQEKGLFEFAQPILAVKKGDPAQILVKRKGGSKGSASLKLITEPGTGVHGKVYKDTNVTLEFADGETEKTVQVPTLDFAGKATDVYDFKVKLLHPDQGSLVGFIPELTVQVMNEDQLPENRKEVDDQDPKLHYSEGWQHETDNPSFSNGTESWSSFNQVTDEEGKKHIEVTITF
;
A
#
# COMPACT_ATOMS: atom_id res chain seq x y z
N MET A 1 49.51 -18.44 -46.61
CA MET A 1 50.22 -19.21 -45.55
C MET A 1 50.02 -18.45 -44.25
N GLY A 2 49.55 -18.96 -43.12
CA GLY A 2 49.21 -20.30 -42.70
C GLY A 2 49.34 -20.40 -41.17
N LYS A 3 48.20 -20.65 -40.50
CA LYS A 3 47.97 -21.36 -39.22
C LYS A 3 48.33 -20.74 -37.85
N ARG A 4 47.37 -21.03 -36.95
CA ARG A 4 47.13 -20.73 -35.52
C ARG A 4 48.01 -21.53 -34.55
N LEU A 5 48.04 -21.10 -33.27
CA LEU A 5 47.74 -21.89 -32.04
C LEU A 5 47.76 -20.92 -30.83
N VAL A 6 46.62 -20.46 -30.32
CA VAL A 6 45.93 -20.87 -29.06
C VAL A 6 46.81 -20.82 -27.80
N ASP A 7 46.51 -19.88 -26.90
CA ASP A 7 46.51 -20.16 -25.47
C ASP A 7 45.28 -19.48 -24.83
N LYS A 8 44.39 -20.31 -24.28
CA LYS A 8 43.19 -19.92 -23.53
C LYS A 8 43.60 -19.88 -22.06
N ARG A 9 43.61 -18.69 -21.45
CA ARG A 9 43.57 -18.59 -19.98
C ARG A 9 42.30 -17.84 -19.59
N ASN A 10 41.25 -18.62 -19.33
CA ASN A 10 40.08 -18.14 -18.63
C ASN A 10 40.48 -17.92 -17.16
N ARG A 11 40.53 -16.67 -16.72
CA ARG A 11 40.53 -16.31 -15.30
C ARG A 11 39.09 -16.02 -14.91
N PHE A 12 38.50 -16.81 -14.03
CA PHE A 12 37.21 -16.50 -13.42
C PHE A 12 37.46 -15.93 -12.02
N GLY A 13 36.94 -14.75 -11.75
CA GLY A 13 36.88 -14.19 -10.40
C GLY A 13 35.52 -14.52 -9.78
N ILE A 14 35.51 -15.31 -8.71
CA ILE A 14 34.31 -15.53 -7.91
C ILE A 14 34.24 -14.38 -6.88
N ARG A 15 33.22 -13.54 -6.96
CA ARG A 15 32.92 -12.54 -5.93
C ARG A 15 31.44 -12.62 -5.52
N LYS A 16 31.26 -12.94 -4.23
CA LYS A 16 30.11 -12.63 -3.35
C LYS A 16 28.72 -12.78 -3.95
N LEU A 17 28.04 -13.87 -3.61
CA LEU A 17 26.60 -13.82 -3.37
C LEU A 17 26.38 -13.54 -1.89
N SER A 18 26.07 -12.29 -1.60
CA SER A 18 25.54 -11.86 -0.32
C SER A 18 24.04 -12.13 -0.32
N VAL A 19 23.58 -12.88 0.67
CA VAL A 19 22.20 -12.82 1.13
C VAL A 19 21.95 -11.37 1.60
N GLY A 20 21.05 -10.67 0.91
CA GLY A 20 20.42 -9.44 1.39
C GLY A 20 21.12 -8.09 1.07
N VAL A 21 20.37 -7.25 0.36
CA VAL A 21 20.28 -5.77 0.47
C VAL A 21 21.22 -4.87 -0.39
N CYS A 22 20.53 -3.93 -1.08
CA CYS A 22 20.91 -2.62 -1.64
C CYS A 22 21.54 -2.49 -3.05
N SER A 23 20.74 -1.86 -3.92
CA SER A 23 21.05 -1.32 -5.25
C SER A 23 21.88 -0.04 -5.17
N VAL A 24 22.82 0.13 -6.10
CA VAL A 24 23.49 1.41 -6.44
C VAL A 24 23.41 1.56 -7.96
N VAL A 25 22.76 2.62 -8.44
CA VAL A 25 22.60 2.96 -9.87
C VAL A 25 23.50 4.15 -10.19
N VAL A 26 24.19 4.11 -11.33
CA VAL A 26 24.94 5.22 -11.94
C VAL A 26 24.38 5.44 -13.34
N ALA A 27 24.06 6.70 -13.68
CA ALA A 27 23.43 7.11 -14.94
C ALA A 27 24.44 7.66 -15.97
N THR A 28 24.17 7.43 -17.26
CA THR A 28 24.72 8.23 -18.37
C THR A 28 23.75 8.29 -19.55
N CYS A 29 23.56 9.51 -20.08
CA CYS A 29 22.62 9.93 -21.12
C CYS A 29 23.12 9.67 -22.56
N PHE A 30 22.26 9.76 -23.58
CA PHE A 30 22.43 10.59 -24.81
C PHE A 30 21.26 10.44 -25.83
N LEU A 31 20.56 11.56 -26.08
CA LEU A 31 20.05 12.19 -27.34
C LEU A 31 19.46 11.41 -28.55
N GLY A 32 18.33 11.94 -29.08
CA GLY A 32 17.93 11.85 -30.50
C GLY A 32 16.41 11.86 -30.76
N ALA A 33 15.76 13.03 -30.85
CA ALA A 33 15.27 13.70 -32.08
C ALA A 33 14.13 13.00 -32.90
N THR A 34 12.90 13.50 -32.67
CA THR A 34 11.84 13.94 -33.63
C THR A 34 11.53 13.16 -34.92
N THR A 35 10.25 12.87 -35.16
CA THR A 35 9.47 13.48 -36.29
C THR A 35 7.97 13.15 -36.22
N SER A 36 7.21 14.18 -36.57
CA SER A 36 5.76 14.39 -36.61
C SER A 36 5.01 13.62 -37.70
N TYR A 37 3.70 13.38 -37.53
CA TYR A 37 2.69 13.49 -38.58
C TYR A 37 1.29 13.80 -38.00
N ALA A 38 0.72 14.94 -38.41
CA ALA A 38 -0.72 15.25 -38.45
C ALA A 38 -1.36 14.46 -39.62
N GLU A 39 -2.65 14.25 -39.82
CA GLU A 39 -3.95 14.91 -39.59
C GLU A 39 -4.99 13.76 -39.77
N GLU A 40 -6.22 13.76 -39.26
CA GLU A 40 -7.36 14.45 -39.90
C GLU A 40 -8.66 14.17 -39.11
N GLN A 41 -9.55 15.15 -39.14
CA GLN A 41 -10.77 15.36 -38.37
C GLN A 41 -11.95 14.45 -38.73
N ALA A 42 -12.86 14.24 -37.78
CA ALA A 42 -14.27 13.95 -38.06
C ALA A 42 -15.18 14.54 -36.96
N GLU A 43 -16.01 15.53 -37.32
CA GLU A 43 -17.18 15.93 -36.54
C GLU A 43 -18.31 16.33 -37.50
N ASN A 44 -19.47 15.68 -37.37
CA ASN A 44 -20.71 16.34 -36.94
C ASN A 44 -21.94 15.44 -37.16
N SER A 45 -22.72 15.24 -36.10
CA SER A 45 -24.19 15.34 -36.18
C SER A 45 -24.82 15.34 -34.78
N GLU A 46 -25.23 16.52 -34.33
CA GLU A 46 -26.40 16.75 -33.47
C GLU A 46 -27.71 16.67 -34.31
N PRO A 47 -28.97 16.74 -33.79
CA PRO A 47 -29.42 17.36 -32.53
C PRO A 47 -30.60 16.69 -31.77
N ARG A 48 -30.92 17.23 -30.56
CA ARG A 48 -32.21 17.84 -30.13
C ARG A 48 -32.71 17.54 -28.70
N GLU A 49 -33.11 18.63 -28.07
CA GLU A 49 -33.70 18.85 -26.74
C GLU A 49 -35.16 18.38 -26.59
N GLU A 50 -35.59 18.14 -25.34
CA GLU A 50 -36.88 18.65 -24.83
C GLU A 50 -36.88 18.80 -23.29
N ARG A 51 -37.65 19.78 -22.81
CA ARG A 51 -37.59 20.50 -21.51
C ARG A 51 -38.94 20.40 -20.81
N VAL A 52 -39.02 20.24 -19.48
CA VAL A 52 -40.19 20.70 -18.68
C VAL A 52 -39.78 21.14 -17.25
N GLU A 53 -40.30 22.30 -16.84
CA GLU A 53 -40.18 23.02 -15.57
C GLU A 53 -41.17 22.53 -14.48
N ILE A 54 -40.87 22.74 -13.19
CA ILE A 54 -41.89 22.91 -12.13
C ILE A 54 -41.44 23.98 -11.11
N SER A 55 -42.36 24.91 -10.80
CA SER A 55 -42.26 25.98 -9.80
C SER A 55 -43.21 25.77 -8.60
N ASN A 56 -42.74 26.14 -7.40
CA ASN A 56 -43.40 26.71 -6.20
C ASN A 56 -44.88 26.42 -5.86
N THR A 57 -45.15 26.08 -4.58
CA THR A 57 -45.79 26.97 -3.56
C THR A 57 -46.07 26.18 -2.26
N GLY A 58 -46.02 26.85 -1.10
CA GLY A 58 -46.29 26.27 0.23
C GLY A 58 -47.66 26.62 0.79
N ASP A 59 -47.99 26.11 1.99
CA ASP A 59 -48.89 26.76 2.97
C ASP A 59 -48.78 26.14 4.38
N GLN A 60 -49.24 26.94 5.36
CA GLN A 60 -49.13 26.86 6.82
C GLN A 60 -50.27 26.08 7.55
N GLY A 61 -50.07 25.84 8.85
CA GLY A 61 -51.11 25.67 9.89
C GLY A 61 -50.56 24.92 11.12
N LYS A 62 -50.25 25.56 12.29
CA LYS A 62 -51.11 25.82 13.49
C LYS A 62 -51.94 24.58 13.92
N GLU A 63 -52.04 24.14 15.18
CA GLU A 63 -52.16 24.86 16.47
C GLU A 63 -52.08 23.88 17.69
N GLU A 64 -51.65 24.46 18.83
CA GLU A 64 -51.96 24.21 20.27
C GLU A 64 -52.08 22.85 21.01
N LYS A 65 -51.23 22.74 22.06
CA LYS A 65 -51.48 22.48 23.52
C LYS A 65 -52.47 21.39 23.97
N THR A 66 -52.02 20.52 24.89
CA THR A 66 -52.40 20.58 26.34
C THR A 66 -51.55 19.65 27.21
N VAL A 67 -51.37 20.09 28.45
CA VAL A 67 -50.65 19.47 29.58
C VAL A 67 -51.68 18.87 30.55
N ASN A 68 -51.40 17.73 31.19
CA ASN A 68 -51.53 17.62 32.65
C ASN A 68 -50.99 16.31 33.24
N GLU A 69 -50.29 16.50 34.36
CA GLU A 69 -49.79 15.56 35.35
C GLU A 69 -50.93 14.92 36.17
N HIS A 70 -50.67 13.78 36.81
CA HIS A 70 -51.03 13.58 38.22
C HIS A 70 -50.23 12.45 38.90
N GLN A 71 -50.11 12.63 40.22
CA GLN A 71 -49.21 12.05 41.23
C GLN A 71 -49.84 10.87 42.03
N GLU A 72 -49.02 10.35 42.96
CA GLU A 72 -49.33 9.69 44.26
C GLU A 72 -49.76 8.21 44.24
N GLU A 73 -49.48 7.33 45.21
CA GLU A 73 -48.50 7.18 46.31
C GLU A 73 -48.79 5.79 46.94
N SER A 74 -47.85 5.28 47.75
CA SER A 74 -48.07 4.40 48.93
C SER A 74 -48.15 2.86 48.82
N GLU A 75 -47.22 2.27 49.59
CA GLU A 75 -47.38 1.22 50.64
C GLU A 75 -47.34 -0.31 50.35
N GLN A 76 -46.39 -0.93 51.07
CA GLN A 76 -46.09 -2.34 51.40
C GLN A 76 -47.19 -2.98 52.31
N PRO A 77 -47.21 -4.30 52.71
CA PRO A 77 -46.07 -5.07 53.27
C PRO A 77 -46.09 -6.64 53.27
N SER A 78 -45.12 -7.19 54.03
CA SER A 78 -44.93 -8.53 54.63
C SER A 78 -43.98 -9.48 53.88
N ALA A 79 -42.87 -10.02 54.40
CA ALA A 79 -42.33 -10.40 55.73
C ALA A 79 -42.29 -11.93 55.89
N THR A 80 -41.07 -12.49 55.99
CA THR A 80 -40.81 -13.64 56.87
C THR A 80 -39.36 -13.61 57.38
N THR A 81 -39.27 -13.61 58.71
CA THR A 81 -38.17 -13.83 59.67
C THR A 81 -37.59 -15.26 59.55
N SER A 82 -36.49 -15.71 60.17
CA SER A 82 -35.78 -15.45 61.44
C SER A 82 -34.31 -15.97 61.28
N GLU A 83 -33.29 -15.81 62.15
CA GLU A 83 -33.13 -15.82 63.61
C GLU A 83 -31.63 -15.45 63.89
N LYS A 84 -31.28 -14.33 64.55
CA LYS A 84 -30.78 -14.18 65.95
C LYS A 84 -29.94 -15.34 66.49
N GLU A 85 -28.73 -15.14 67.05
CA GLU A 85 -28.48 -14.58 68.40
C GLU A 85 -26.97 -14.24 68.64
N ASN A 86 -26.64 -13.03 69.14
CA ASN A 86 -26.16 -12.67 70.51
C ASN A 86 -24.74 -13.21 70.89
N ARG A 87 -23.79 -12.48 71.53
CA ARG A 87 -23.76 -11.17 72.22
C ARG A 87 -22.30 -10.86 72.64
N THR A 88 -21.86 -9.59 72.50
CA THR A 88 -21.04 -8.73 73.42
C THR A 88 -19.72 -9.26 74.05
N VAL A 89 -18.61 -8.52 74.29
CA VAL A 89 -18.31 -7.15 74.78
C VAL A 89 -16.84 -6.88 74.38
N SER A 90 -16.40 -5.72 73.88
CA SER A 90 -15.99 -4.57 74.70
C SER A 90 -15.67 -3.34 73.85
N GLN A 91 -16.15 -2.19 74.31
CA GLN A 91 -15.87 -0.86 73.80
C GLN A 91 -14.56 -0.32 74.38
N GLY A 92 -13.80 0.37 73.53
CA GLY A 92 -12.69 1.24 73.92
C GLY A 92 -12.32 2.20 72.78
N THR A 93 -13.13 3.25 72.62
CA THR A 93 -12.84 4.57 71.98
C THR A 93 -12.00 4.63 70.69
N GLU A 94 -12.69 4.87 69.57
CA GLU A 94 -12.11 5.55 68.39
C GLU A 94 -12.83 6.90 68.18
N ALA A 95 -12.03 7.96 68.13
CA ALA A 95 -12.45 9.29 67.69
C ALA A 95 -12.56 9.28 66.16
N SER A 96 -13.55 10.01 65.63
CA SER A 96 -13.88 10.06 64.20
C SER A 96 -12.67 10.42 63.34
N GLN A 97 -12.41 9.61 62.31
CA GLN A 97 -11.82 10.08 61.06
C GLN A 97 -12.87 9.99 59.94
N PRO A 98 -12.98 10.99 59.06
CA PRO A 98 -13.91 10.96 57.95
C PRO A 98 -13.43 9.93 56.91
N ALA A 99 -14.38 9.16 56.36
CA ALA A 99 -14.12 8.25 55.26
C ALA A 99 -13.54 9.01 54.05
N THR A 100 -12.26 8.80 53.79
CA THR A 100 -11.62 9.21 52.52
C THR A 100 -11.58 8.02 51.58
N SER A 101 -12.21 8.18 50.42
CA SER A 101 -12.10 7.34 49.22
C SER A 101 -10.64 7.09 48.86
N LEU A 102 -10.21 5.83 48.81
CA LEU A 102 -8.81 5.43 48.56
C LEU A 102 -8.58 4.67 47.24
N ASP A 103 -9.57 4.55 46.35
CA ASP A 103 -9.49 3.66 45.17
C ASP A 103 -9.51 4.35 43.79
N GLU A 104 -9.45 5.68 43.69
CA GLU A 104 -9.37 6.37 42.38
C GLU A 104 -7.94 6.45 41.86
N GLU A 105 -7.71 5.92 40.66
CA GLU A 105 -6.44 6.07 39.94
C GLU A 105 -6.33 7.48 39.32
N THR A 106 -5.12 8.04 39.30
CA THR A 106 -4.89 9.39 38.72
C THR A 106 -5.07 9.38 37.20
N GLU A 107 -5.20 10.55 36.59
CA GLU A 107 -5.12 10.64 35.12
C GLU A 107 -3.76 10.14 34.61
N ILE A 108 -3.74 9.51 33.43
CA ILE A 108 -2.50 9.01 32.82
C ILE A 108 -1.70 10.20 32.27
N ALA A 109 -0.44 10.30 32.70
CA ALA A 109 0.51 11.33 32.27
C ALA A 109 0.98 11.11 30.82
N ASP A 110 1.45 12.19 30.21
CA ASP A 110 2.03 12.19 28.86
C ASP A 110 3.27 11.30 28.75
N TYR A 111 3.51 10.75 27.56
CA TYR A 111 4.65 9.86 27.30
C TYR A 111 5.37 10.19 25.98
N GLY A 112 6.69 10.35 26.04
CA GLY A 112 7.49 10.66 24.85
C GLY A 112 7.21 12.05 24.26
N PRO A 113 7.70 12.34 23.04
CA PRO A 113 7.39 13.60 22.38
C PRO A 113 5.92 13.63 21.95
N LEU A 114 5.29 14.79 22.08
CA LEU A 114 3.88 15.00 21.73
C LEU A 114 3.74 15.70 20.37
N PRO A 115 2.67 15.40 19.61
CA PRO A 115 2.38 16.11 18.37
C PRO A 115 1.98 17.57 18.64
N SER A 116 2.46 18.48 17.78
CA SER A 116 1.97 19.86 17.68
C SER A 116 0.54 19.92 17.13
N LYS A 117 -0.07 21.12 17.12
CA LYS A 117 -1.42 21.29 16.54
C LYS A 117 -1.41 21.04 15.04
N ALA A 118 -0.38 21.51 14.33
CA ALA A 118 -0.22 21.25 12.90
C ALA A 118 -0.07 19.75 12.59
N GLN A 119 0.69 18.99 13.41
CA GLN A 119 0.83 17.53 13.23
C GLN A 119 -0.47 16.80 13.54
N MET A 120 -1.17 17.17 14.61
CA MET A 120 -2.49 16.59 14.92
C MET A 120 -3.51 16.88 13.83
N GLN A 121 -3.50 18.10 13.28
CA GLN A 121 -4.35 18.45 12.15
C GLN A 121 -4.03 17.55 10.95
N TYR A 122 -2.74 17.35 10.64
CA TYR A 122 -2.36 16.53 9.50
C TYR A 122 -2.78 15.05 9.66
N HIS A 123 -2.61 14.46 10.85
CA HIS A 123 -3.14 13.13 11.13
C HIS A 123 -4.66 13.05 10.93
N ARG A 124 -5.43 14.06 11.38
CA ARG A 124 -6.89 14.11 11.18
C ARG A 124 -7.32 14.27 9.74
N GLU A 125 -6.51 14.94 8.94
CA GLU A 125 -6.79 15.17 7.53
C GLU A 125 -6.65 13.91 6.69
N GLU A 126 -5.70 13.04 7.03
CA GLU A 126 -5.37 11.75 6.40
C GLU A 126 -4.93 11.82 4.93
N LEU A 127 -5.64 12.56 4.09
CA LEU A 127 -5.44 12.68 2.65
C LEU A 127 -4.98 14.09 2.27
N ALA A 128 -3.77 14.17 1.74
CA ALA A 128 -3.17 15.33 1.09
C ALA A 128 -2.95 15.04 -0.40
N ALA A 129 -3.06 16.08 -1.23
CA ALA A 129 -2.77 16.00 -2.65
C ALA A 129 -1.50 16.78 -2.99
N PHE A 130 -0.70 16.28 -3.93
CA PHE A 130 0.44 17.00 -4.47
C PHE A 130 0.19 17.33 -5.94
N ILE A 131 0.69 18.47 -6.42
CA ILE A 131 0.51 18.90 -7.81
C ILE A 131 1.88 19.27 -8.38
N HIS A 132 2.45 18.36 -9.17
CA HIS A 132 3.59 18.64 -10.05
C HIS A 132 3.08 19.13 -11.40
N PHE A 133 3.38 20.39 -11.71
CA PHE A 133 3.09 21.03 -12.98
C PHE A 133 4.21 22.00 -13.29
N GLY A 134 4.62 22.17 -14.54
CA GLY A 134 5.75 23.03 -14.87
C GLY A 134 6.36 22.75 -16.24
N MET A 135 7.58 23.22 -16.48
CA MET A 135 8.31 22.98 -17.73
C MET A 135 8.36 21.49 -18.11
N ASN A 136 8.53 20.63 -17.12
CA ASN A 136 8.66 19.18 -17.29
C ASN A 136 7.41 18.54 -17.91
N THR A 137 6.20 19.09 -17.67
CA THR A 137 4.96 18.69 -18.36
C THR A 137 5.04 18.95 -19.87
N TYR A 138 5.60 20.09 -20.30
CA TYR A 138 5.70 20.47 -21.71
C TYR A 138 6.88 19.82 -22.43
N TYR A 139 7.89 19.41 -21.67
CA TYR A 139 9.08 18.74 -22.19
C TYR A 139 8.99 17.21 -22.11
N ASP A 140 7.90 16.66 -21.58
CA ASP A 140 7.69 15.21 -21.37
C ASP A 140 8.84 14.59 -20.55
N ARG A 141 9.16 15.22 -19.40
CA ARG A 141 10.26 14.82 -18.50
C ARG A 141 9.79 14.73 -17.06
N GLU A 142 10.54 13.97 -16.26
CA GLU A 142 10.40 13.99 -14.80
C GLU A 142 11.29 15.09 -14.18
N TRP A 143 12.53 15.21 -14.64
CA TRP A 143 13.48 16.22 -14.18
C TRP A 143 13.95 17.07 -15.36
N GLY A 144 13.82 18.39 -15.22
CA GLY A 144 14.42 19.37 -16.13
C GLY A 144 15.87 19.70 -15.76
N ASP A 145 16.57 20.33 -16.69
CA ASP A 145 17.98 20.68 -16.59
C ASP A 145 18.21 22.20 -16.38
N GLY A 146 17.14 22.99 -16.32
CA GLY A 146 17.18 24.44 -16.14
C GLY A 146 17.50 25.20 -17.43
N GLN A 147 17.58 24.52 -18.57
CA GLN A 147 17.76 25.13 -19.90
C GLN A 147 16.44 25.14 -20.70
N GLU A 148 15.33 24.72 -20.10
CA GLU A 148 14.03 24.78 -20.73
C GLU A 148 13.66 26.23 -21.09
N ASP A 149 13.08 26.43 -22.27
CA ASP A 149 12.71 27.76 -22.76
C ASP A 149 11.32 28.14 -22.22
N PRO A 150 11.21 29.21 -21.39
CA PRO A 150 9.93 29.68 -20.86
C PRO A 150 8.85 29.90 -21.91
N TYR A 151 9.22 30.12 -23.17
CA TYR A 151 8.28 30.24 -24.29
C TYR A 151 7.31 29.05 -24.38
N TYR A 152 7.78 27.82 -24.10
CA TYR A 152 6.95 26.62 -24.19
C TYR A 152 5.97 26.44 -23.03
N PHE A 153 6.13 27.19 -21.93
CA PHE A 153 5.16 27.15 -20.84
C PHE A 153 3.92 27.96 -21.18
N TYR A 154 2.93 27.29 -21.77
CA TYR A 154 1.71 27.93 -22.23
C TYR A 154 0.44 27.13 -21.91
N PRO A 155 -0.06 27.19 -20.66
CA PRO A 155 -1.28 26.48 -20.27
C PRO A 155 -2.53 27.22 -20.74
N GLU A 156 -2.86 27.09 -22.02
CA GLU A 156 -3.96 27.83 -22.67
C GLU A 156 -5.31 27.64 -21.95
N HIS A 157 -5.55 26.44 -21.42
CA HIS A 157 -6.82 26.05 -20.82
C HIS A 157 -6.73 25.71 -19.33
N LEU A 158 -5.76 26.33 -18.62
CA LEU A 158 -5.56 26.15 -17.19
C LEU A 158 -6.88 26.25 -16.41
N ASP A 159 -7.22 25.21 -15.66
CA ASP A 159 -8.44 25.15 -14.86
C ASP A 159 -8.13 24.69 -13.42
N THR A 160 -7.65 25.64 -12.61
CA THR A 160 -7.34 25.37 -11.20
C THR A 160 -8.60 25.12 -10.36
N ASP A 161 -9.78 25.58 -10.84
CA ASP A 161 -11.07 25.28 -10.24
C ASP A 161 -11.37 23.77 -10.36
N GLN A 162 -11.14 23.18 -11.54
CA GLN A 162 -11.26 21.74 -11.77
C GLN A 162 -10.31 20.95 -10.87
N TRP A 163 -9.06 21.41 -10.69
CA TRP A 163 -8.10 20.73 -9.83
C TRP A 163 -8.59 20.67 -8.38
N ILE A 164 -8.84 21.84 -7.78
CA ILE A 164 -9.17 21.93 -6.36
C ILE A 164 -10.54 21.30 -6.08
N LYS A 165 -11.54 21.52 -6.95
CA LYS A 165 -12.86 20.91 -6.78
C LYS A 165 -12.78 19.39 -6.84
N THR A 166 -12.03 18.83 -7.80
CA THR A 166 -11.85 17.38 -7.91
C THR A 166 -11.23 16.80 -6.65
N LEU A 167 -10.17 17.43 -6.13
CA LEU A 167 -9.52 16.99 -4.89
C LEU A 167 -10.46 17.10 -3.69
N LYS A 168 -11.21 18.21 -3.57
CA LYS A 168 -12.17 18.40 -2.47
C LYS A 168 -13.28 17.35 -2.51
N ASP A 169 -13.85 17.10 -3.67
CA ASP A 169 -14.90 16.09 -3.89
C ASP A 169 -14.36 14.67 -3.62
N ALA A 170 -13.09 14.41 -3.95
CA ALA A 170 -12.43 13.14 -3.66
C ALA A 170 -12.03 12.96 -2.18
N GLY A 171 -12.20 13.99 -1.34
CA GLY A 171 -12.02 13.92 0.10
C GLY A 171 -10.70 14.46 0.65
N PHE A 172 -9.79 14.92 -0.21
CA PHE A 172 -8.53 15.55 0.20
C PHE A 172 -8.81 16.82 1.02
N LYS A 173 -7.97 17.06 2.03
CA LYS A 173 -8.12 18.20 2.95
C LYS A 173 -7.08 19.28 2.74
N ARG A 174 -5.92 18.91 2.19
CA ARG A 174 -4.88 19.83 1.75
C ARG A 174 -4.38 19.51 0.35
N THR A 175 -3.83 20.52 -0.33
CA THR A 175 -3.04 20.37 -1.54
C THR A 175 -1.68 21.05 -1.40
N ILE A 176 -0.61 20.45 -1.91
CA ILE A 176 0.74 21.02 -1.96
C ILE A 176 1.07 21.32 -3.42
N MET A 177 1.29 22.60 -3.71
CA MET A 177 1.62 23.06 -5.07
C MET A 177 3.12 23.19 -5.25
N VAL A 178 3.66 22.56 -6.30
CA VAL A 178 5.04 22.79 -6.76
C VAL A 178 5.11 24.15 -7.43
N VAL A 179 5.76 25.12 -6.78
CA VAL A 179 5.91 26.47 -7.36
C VAL A 179 7.27 26.68 -8.01
N LYS A 180 8.25 25.83 -7.68
CA LYS A 180 9.55 25.70 -8.33
C LYS A 180 10.04 24.26 -8.17
N HIS A 181 10.21 23.54 -9.27
CA HIS A 181 10.85 22.22 -9.27
C HIS A 181 12.38 22.35 -9.46
N HIS A 182 13.10 21.23 -9.59
CA HIS A 182 14.57 21.20 -9.72
C HIS A 182 15.12 22.02 -10.89
N ASP A 183 14.36 22.14 -11.99
CA ASP A 183 14.69 22.98 -13.14
C ASP A 183 14.78 24.47 -12.79
N GLY A 184 14.23 24.90 -11.65
CA GLY A 184 14.36 26.27 -11.17
C GLY A 184 13.33 27.24 -11.74
N PHE A 185 12.45 26.80 -12.64
CA PHE A 185 11.40 27.65 -13.22
C PHE A 185 10.30 27.94 -12.20
N LEU A 186 10.01 29.22 -11.96
CA LEU A 186 8.95 29.63 -11.02
C LEU A 186 7.61 29.86 -11.69
N LEU A 187 6.57 29.27 -11.11
CA LEU A 187 5.18 29.38 -11.60
C LEU A 187 4.43 30.64 -11.16
N TYR A 188 5.15 31.59 -10.56
CA TYR A 188 4.66 32.92 -10.20
C TYR A 188 5.71 33.97 -10.57
N PRO A 189 5.32 35.25 -10.77
CA PRO A 189 6.22 36.30 -11.24
C PRO A 189 7.13 36.82 -10.11
N SER A 190 8.09 36.00 -9.65
CA SER A 190 9.11 36.41 -8.67
C SER A 190 9.99 37.52 -9.22
N LYS A 191 10.37 38.49 -8.37
CA LYS A 191 11.29 39.57 -8.77
C LYS A 191 12.78 39.22 -8.66
N TYR A 192 13.10 38.02 -8.15
CA TYR A 192 14.48 37.62 -7.85
C TYR A 192 15.16 36.82 -8.96
N THR A 193 14.44 36.44 -10.01
CA THR A 193 14.99 35.77 -11.19
C THR A 193 14.17 36.09 -12.44
N ASP A 194 14.80 36.01 -13.60
CA ASP A 194 14.11 36.07 -14.88
C ASP A 194 13.59 34.69 -15.31
N HIS A 195 13.97 33.58 -14.66
CA HIS A 195 13.49 32.23 -15.00
C HIS A 195 12.16 31.92 -14.31
N THR A 196 11.12 32.64 -14.75
CA THR A 196 9.76 32.56 -14.19
C THR A 196 8.72 32.62 -15.30
N ILE A 197 7.48 32.32 -14.93
CA ILE A 197 6.29 32.49 -15.76
C ILE A 197 6.14 33.90 -16.37
N ALA A 198 6.76 34.93 -15.78
CA ALA A 198 6.75 36.28 -16.34
C ALA A 198 7.48 36.39 -17.69
N LYS A 199 8.32 35.39 -18.04
CA LYS A 199 8.98 35.28 -19.34
C LYS A 199 8.30 34.33 -20.30
N SER A 200 7.22 33.66 -19.91
CA SER A 200 6.43 32.87 -20.85
C SER A 200 5.46 33.77 -21.64
N GLY A 201 4.93 33.24 -22.74
CA GLY A 201 3.90 33.93 -23.53
C GLY A 201 2.52 33.91 -22.85
N TRP A 202 2.33 33.12 -21.79
CA TRP A 202 1.02 32.89 -21.19
C TRP A 202 0.49 34.16 -20.50
N LYS A 203 -0.76 34.55 -20.84
CA LYS A 203 -1.40 35.79 -20.37
C LYS A 203 -0.50 37.03 -20.55
N ASP A 204 0.19 37.12 -21.69
CA ASP A 204 1.14 38.18 -22.01
C ASP A 204 2.24 38.37 -20.95
N GLY A 205 2.72 37.27 -20.35
CA GLY A 205 3.72 37.28 -19.29
C GLY A 205 3.21 37.78 -17.93
N LYS A 206 1.88 37.89 -17.75
CA LYS A 206 1.24 38.34 -16.49
C LYS A 206 0.57 37.20 -15.73
N GLY A 207 0.81 35.96 -16.15
CA GLY A 207 0.29 34.77 -15.49
C GLY A 207 0.86 34.57 -14.09
N ASP A 208 0.09 33.92 -13.23
CA ASP A 208 0.48 33.55 -11.86
C ASP A 208 -0.32 32.30 -11.46
N VAL A 209 0.26 31.12 -11.69
CA VAL A 209 -0.43 29.84 -11.41
C VAL A 209 -0.65 29.69 -9.91
N LEU A 210 0.32 30.11 -9.08
CA LEU A 210 0.19 30.04 -7.63
C LEU A 210 -0.99 30.90 -7.13
N ALA A 211 -1.19 32.11 -7.66
CA ALA A 211 -2.35 32.93 -7.33
C ALA A 211 -3.67 32.29 -7.78
N GLU A 212 -3.72 31.68 -8.97
CA GLU A 212 -4.93 31.02 -9.46
C GLU A 212 -5.30 29.79 -8.63
N VAL A 213 -4.33 28.94 -8.30
CA VAL A 213 -4.54 27.80 -7.37
C VAL A 213 -4.95 28.30 -5.98
N SER A 214 -4.35 29.38 -5.49
CA SER A 214 -4.69 29.99 -4.18
C SER A 214 -6.11 30.55 -4.14
N ALA A 215 -6.57 31.16 -5.24
CA ALA A 215 -7.94 31.64 -5.37
C ALA A 215 -8.94 30.48 -5.35
N SER A 216 -8.65 29.40 -6.10
CA SER A 216 -9.48 28.18 -6.12
C SER A 216 -9.48 27.47 -4.76
N ALA A 217 -8.33 27.36 -4.09
CA ALA A 217 -8.23 26.81 -2.75
C ALA A 217 -9.03 27.61 -1.72
N SER A 218 -8.96 28.94 -1.78
CA SER A 218 -9.76 29.84 -0.94
C SER A 218 -11.26 29.71 -1.19
N LYS A 219 -11.65 29.52 -2.45
CA LYS A 219 -13.05 29.34 -2.88
C LYS A 219 -13.66 28.03 -2.37
N TYR A 220 -12.92 26.92 -2.40
CA TYR A 220 -13.40 25.61 -1.95
C TYR A 220 -12.96 25.23 -0.52
N ASP A 221 -12.33 26.17 0.19
CA ASP A 221 -11.80 25.97 1.54
C ASP A 221 -10.89 24.73 1.63
N MET A 222 -9.91 24.67 0.71
CA MET A 222 -8.87 23.64 0.67
C MET A 222 -7.61 24.19 1.32
N ASP A 223 -7.05 23.50 2.31
CA ASP A 223 -5.78 23.93 2.89
C ASP A 223 -4.64 23.81 1.88
N MET A 224 -3.65 24.70 1.98
CA MET A 224 -2.55 24.75 1.01
C MET A 224 -1.19 24.56 1.66
N GLY A 225 -0.37 23.75 1.02
CA GLY A 225 1.07 23.73 1.17
C GLY A 225 1.78 24.24 -0.08
N VAL A 226 3.07 24.47 0.04
CA VAL A 226 3.93 24.88 -1.07
C VAL A 226 5.22 24.08 -1.10
N TYR A 227 5.58 23.59 -2.29
CA TYR A 227 6.89 23.00 -2.57
C TYR A 227 7.76 24.01 -3.30
N LEU A 228 8.98 24.22 -2.79
CA LEU A 228 9.99 25.05 -3.42
C LEU A 228 11.33 24.29 -3.38
N SER A 229 11.81 23.79 -4.51
CA SER A 229 12.99 22.92 -4.51
C SER A 229 14.25 23.66 -3.97
N PRO A 230 14.92 23.13 -2.93
CA PRO A 230 16.22 23.64 -2.50
C PRO A 230 17.30 23.45 -3.56
N TRP A 231 17.27 22.37 -4.34
CA TRP A 231 18.15 22.23 -5.51
C TRP A 231 17.59 23.04 -6.69
N ASP A 232 18.43 23.86 -7.30
CA ASP A 232 18.07 24.71 -8.43
C ASP A 232 19.11 24.54 -9.54
N ALA A 233 18.72 23.87 -10.63
CA ALA A 233 19.59 23.58 -11.77
C ALA A 233 19.82 24.80 -12.68
N HIS A 234 18.98 25.83 -12.56
CA HIS A 234 19.07 27.04 -13.39
C HIS A 234 19.89 28.15 -12.72
N SER A 235 19.67 28.39 -11.43
CA SER A 235 20.21 29.57 -10.76
C SER A 235 21.74 29.59 -10.79
N PRO A 236 22.37 30.66 -11.33
CA PRO A 236 23.82 30.78 -11.32
C PRO A 236 24.38 30.96 -9.91
N LEU A 237 23.52 31.28 -8.93
CA LEU A 237 23.88 31.35 -7.51
C LEU A 237 24.01 29.95 -6.88
N TYR A 238 23.47 28.90 -7.50
CA TYR A 238 23.54 27.52 -6.99
C TYR A 238 24.95 26.94 -7.18
N HIS A 239 25.89 27.45 -6.41
CA HIS A 239 27.30 27.08 -6.42
C HIS A 239 27.87 27.20 -5.00
N VAL A 240 28.83 26.35 -4.64
CA VAL A 240 29.44 26.35 -3.30
C VAL A 240 30.11 27.69 -2.96
N ASP A 241 30.66 28.38 -3.96
CA ASP A 241 31.29 29.69 -3.79
C ASP A 241 30.28 30.83 -3.58
N THR A 242 29.01 30.61 -3.89
CA THR A 242 27.92 31.61 -3.81
C THR A 242 26.75 31.12 -2.95
N GLU A 243 27.01 30.16 -2.06
CA GLU A 243 25.95 29.51 -1.28
C GLU A 243 25.21 30.47 -0.37
N ASP A 244 25.88 31.48 0.20
CA ASP A 244 25.24 32.53 1.01
C ASP A 244 24.21 33.33 0.19
N GLN A 245 24.56 33.70 -1.05
CA GLN A 245 23.67 34.42 -1.96
C GLN A 245 22.51 33.54 -2.40
N TYR A 246 22.74 32.24 -2.66
CA TYR A 246 21.65 31.32 -2.97
C TYR A 246 20.69 31.14 -1.79
N ASN A 247 21.22 31.06 -0.57
CA ASN A 247 20.41 30.97 0.64
C ASN A 247 19.54 32.21 0.85
N GLU A 248 20.07 33.40 0.57
CA GLU A 248 19.30 34.64 0.61
C GLU A 248 18.25 34.70 -0.51
N TYR A 249 18.60 34.28 -1.73
CA TYR A 249 17.67 34.14 -2.87
C TYR A 249 16.48 33.23 -2.52
N TYR A 250 16.75 32.03 -2.00
CA TYR A 250 15.72 31.08 -1.59
C TYR A 250 14.85 31.63 -0.44
N LEU A 251 15.47 32.22 0.59
CA LEU A 251 14.75 32.84 1.71
C LEU A 251 13.83 33.98 1.23
N ASN A 252 14.28 34.77 0.27
CA ASN A 252 13.51 35.88 -0.28
C ASN A 252 12.29 35.40 -1.08
N GLN A 253 12.38 34.26 -1.75
CA GLN A 253 11.24 33.60 -2.40
C GLN A 253 10.24 33.03 -1.39
N LEU A 254 10.73 32.40 -0.31
CA LEU A 254 9.86 31.98 0.80
C LEU A 254 9.05 33.16 1.35
N LYS A 255 9.67 34.33 1.51
CA LYS A 255 8.96 35.54 1.96
C LYS A 255 7.95 36.05 0.94
N GLU A 256 8.29 36.08 -0.35
CA GLU A 256 7.33 36.46 -1.42
C GLU A 256 6.07 35.59 -1.40
N ILE A 257 6.23 34.30 -1.12
CA ILE A 257 5.11 33.36 -1.10
C ILE A 257 4.33 33.43 0.22
N LEU A 258 5.03 33.33 1.35
CA LEU A 258 4.40 33.08 2.65
C LEU A 258 3.90 34.35 3.35
N GLU A 259 4.34 35.55 2.93
CA GLU A 259 3.93 36.83 3.53
C GLU A 259 2.88 37.56 2.67
N ASP A 260 2.67 37.17 1.41
CA ASP A 260 1.66 37.79 0.53
C ASP A 260 0.27 37.16 0.74
N PRO A 261 -0.75 37.94 1.19
CA PRO A 261 -2.08 37.42 1.46
C PRO A 261 -2.83 36.89 0.22
N LYS A 262 -2.34 37.16 -1.00
CA LYS A 262 -2.94 36.61 -2.23
C LYS A 262 -2.69 35.10 -2.39
N TYR A 263 -1.66 34.56 -1.72
CA TYR A 263 -1.28 33.16 -1.83
C TYR A 263 -1.78 32.32 -0.65
N GLY A 264 -2.01 31.03 -0.88
CA GLY A 264 -2.55 30.10 0.10
C GLY A 264 -4.08 30.18 0.24
N ASN A 265 -4.64 29.40 1.17
CA ASN A 265 -6.06 29.47 1.51
C ASN A 265 -6.29 30.72 2.36
N LYS A 266 -6.81 31.79 1.74
CA LYS A 266 -7.07 33.09 2.39
C LYS A 266 -5.82 33.65 3.08
N GLY A 267 -4.65 33.54 2.43
CA GLY A 267 -3.37 33.99 2.98
C GLY A 267 -2.65 32.96 3.87
N LYS A 268 -3.22 31.76 4.03
CA LYS A 268 -2.71 30.75 4.96
C LYS A 268 -2.11 29.55 4.23
N PHE A 269 -0.91 29.16 4.68
CA PHE A 269 -0.30 27.88 4.36
C PHE A 269 -0.25 26.99 5.61
N VAL A 270 -0.49 25.69 5.41
CA VAL A 270 -0.43 24.66 6.46
C VAL A 270 0.81 23.77 6.32
N GLU A 271 1.50 23.82 5.19
CA GLU A 271 2.70 23.03 4.92
C GLU A 271 3.72 23.72 4.01
N VAL A 272 5.01 23.56 4.31
CA VAL A 272 6.10 23.90 3.39
C VAL A 272 6.94 22.65 3.16
N TRP A 273 7.19 22.34 1.90
CA TRP A 273 7.85 21.11 1.48
C TRP A 273 9.21 21.41 0.83
N MET A 274 10.27 20.83 1.38
CA MET A 274 11.66 20.99 0.93
C MET A 274 12.36 19.62 0.81
N ASP A 275 12.64 19.11 -0.40
CA ASP A 275 13.35 17.83 -0.54
C ASP A 275 14.83 17.93 -0.16
N GLY A 276 15.43 16.73 -0.01
CA GLY A 276 16.88 16.53 -0.06
C GLY A 276 17.38 16.00 -1.40
N ALA A 277 16.54 15.86 -2.42
CA ALA A 277 16.90 15.33 -3.72
C ALA A 277 17.83 16.29 -4.46
N ARG A 278 18.90 15.74 -5.04
CA ARG A 278 19.89 16.48 -5.81
C ARG A 278 20.53 15.58 -6.86
N GLY A 279 20.59 16.05 -8.10
CA GLY A 279 21.14 15.29 -9.22
C GLY A 279 22.61 14.93 -9.05
N ASP A 280 23.01 13.81 -9.65
CA ASP A 280 24.40 13.37 -9.69
C ASP A 280 25.29 14.43 -10.38
N GLY A 281 26.37 14.82 -9.69
CA GLY A 281 27.31 15.83 -10.20
C GLY A 281 26.90 17.29 -9.95
N ALA A 282 25.73 17.55 -9.37
CA ALA A 282 25.33 18.90 -8.97
C ALA A 282 26.19 19.47 -7.83
N GLN A 283 26.22 20.80 -7.72
CA GLN A 283 26.97 21.52 -6.70
C GLN A 283 26.50 21.15 -5.29
N LYS A 284 27.45 21.01 -4.36
CA LYS A 284 27.17 20.62 -2.98
C LYS A 284 26.89 21.82 -2.07
N VAL A 285 25.96 22.67 -2.49
CA VAL A 285 25.53 23.86 -1.74
C VAL A 285 25.05 23.46 -0.35
N THR A 286 25.48 24.21 0.67
CA THR A 286 25.00 24.06 2.06
C THR A 286 23.81 25.00 2.30
N TYR A 287 22.72 24.47 2.87
CA TYR A 287 21.51 25.24 3.13
C TYR A 287 21.44 25.77 4.56
N THR A 288 20.88 26.95 4.74
CA THR A 288 20.68 27.62 6.04
C THR A 288 19.29 27.31 6.60
N PHE A 289 18.97 26.01 6.70
CA PHE A 289 17.65 25.51 7.08
C PHE A 289 17.07 26.16 8.34
N ASP A 290 17.87 26.35 9.41
CA ASP A 290 17.41 26.99 10.63
C ASP A 290 16.82 28.41 10.38
N LYS A 291 17.47 29.21 9.51
CA LYS A 291 16.98 30.54 9.13
C LYS A 291 15.69 30.46 8.32
N TRP A 292 15.60 29.48 7.41
CA TRP A 292 14.41 29.26 6.60
C TRP A 292 13.23 28.83 7.47
N PHE A 293 13.44 27.89 8.39
CA PHE A 293 12.41 27.42 9.33
C PHE A 293 11.93 28.52 10.27
N GLU A 294 12.83 29.39 10.77
CA GLU A 294 12.46 30.55 11.56
C GLU A 294 11.58 31.52 10.77
N ALA A 295 11.95 31.82 9.51
CA ALA A 295 11.15 32.69 8.65
C ALA A 295 9.77 32.11 8.34
N ILE A 296 9.69 30.81 8.06
CA ILE A 296 8.42 30.09 7.83
C ILE A 296 7.51 30.18 9.05
N ARG A 297 8.03 29.88 10.25
CA ARG A 297 7.25 29.97 11.50
C ARG A 297 6.87 31.41 11.84
N LYS A 298 7.71 32.39 11.51
CA LYS A 298 7.38 33.81 11.70
C LYS A 298 6.22 34.25 10.79
N ALA A 299 6.19 33.79 9.55
CA ALA A 299 5.15 34.13 8.59
C ALA A 299 3.84 33.36 8.87
N GLN A 300 3.91 32.07 9.20
CA GLN A 300 2.76 31.17 9.21
C GLN A 300 2.53 30.45 10.56
N GLY A 301 3.25 30.76 11.63
CA GLY A 301 3.00 30.21 12.97
C GLY A 301 3.32 28.72 13.09
N ASP A 302 2.44 27.97 13.76
CA ASP A 302 2.53 26.50 13.84
C ASP A 302 2.11 25.89 12.49
N ILE A 303 3.09 25.38 11.74
CA ILE A 303 2.94 24.91 10.36
C ILE A 303 3.73 23.60 10.20
N ALA A 304 3.23 22.69 9.36
CA ALA A 304 4.01 21.53 8.94
C ALA A 304 5.18 21.95 8.05
N ILE A 305 6.34 21.37 8.29
CA ILE A 305 7.54 21.57 7.47
C ILE A 305 8.06 20.17 7.17
N PHE A 306 8.01 19.78 5.91
CA PHE A 306 8.70 18.61 5.41
C PHE A 306 10.11 19.03 5.01
N SER A 307 11.13 18.33 5.51
CA SER A 307 12.51 18.56 5.07
C SER A 307 13.40 17.33 5.18
N ALA A 308 14.57 17.39 4.52
CA ALA A 308 15.68 16.48 4.77
C ALA A 308 16.31 16.66 6.17
N GLU A 309 16.16 17.83 6.78
CA GLU A 309 16.53 18.11 8.18
C GLU A 309 15.44 17.67 9.17
N PRO A 310 15.75 17.51 10.47
CA PRO A 310 14.78 17.06 11.46
C PRO A 310 13.71 18.13 11.76
N THR A 311 12.55 17.99 11.11
CA THR A 311 11.37 18.84 11.28
C THR A 311 10.16 18.03 11.77
N ASN A 312 8.99 18.67 11.82
CA ASN A 312 7.76 18.07 12.32
C ASN A 312 7.10 17.11 11.30
N VAL A 313 7.55 17.11 10.05
CA VAL A 313 7.20 16.10 9.03
C VAL A 313 8.50 15.56 8.41
N ARG A 314 8.61 14.25 8.26
CA ARG A 314 9.71 13.58 7.56
C ARG A 314 9.15 12.77 6.39
N TRP A 315 10.03 12.50 5.43
CA TRP A 315 9.79 11.48 4.41
C TRP A 315 9.60 10.10 5.03
N ILE A 316 8.68 9.29 4.50
CA ILE A 316 8.49 7.89 4.93
C ILE A 316 9.57 6.93 4.41
N GLY A 317 10.51 7.40 3.58
CA GLY A 317 11.64 6.59 3.10
C GLY A 317 11.37 5.84 1.79
N ASN A 318 10.22 6.03 1.14
CA ASN A 318 9.92 5.52 -0.19
C ASN A 318 8.80 6.32 -0.86
N GLU A 319 8.77 6.32 -2.19
CA GLU A 319 7.75 6.98 -3.02
C GLU A 319 6.61 6.01 -3.42
N LYS A 320 6.45 4.91 -2.68
CA LYS A 320 5.39 3.90 -2.93
C LYS A 320 4.17 4.16 -2.04
N GLY A 321 4.22 5.15 -1.16
CA GLY A 321 3.16 5.44 -0.20
C GLY A 321 3.02 4.37 0.90
N ILE A 322 4.11 3.66 1.23
CA ILE A 322 4.08 2.53 2.18
C ILE A 322 4.81 2.90 3.47
N ALA A 323 4.09 3.04 4.58
CA ALA A 323 4.66 3.15 5.91
C ALA A 323 5.07 1.78 6.47
N GLY A 324 6.03 1.74 7.40
CA GLY A 324 6.48 0.49 8.03
C GLY A 324 5.48 -0.08 9.03
N ASP A 325 5.73 -1.31 9.50
CA ASP A 325 5.13 -1.85 10.71
C ASP A 325 6.25 -2.47 11.55
N PRO A 326 6.69 -1.84 12.66
CA PRO A 326 6.11 -0.65 13.28
C PRO A 326 6.30 0.64 12.47
N VAL A 327 5.48 1.65 12.75
CA VAL A 327 5.72 3.05 12.38
C VAL A 327 5.56 3.96 13.60
N TRP A 328 6.70 4.44 14.09
CA TRP A 328 6.77 5.42 15.16
C TRP A 328 6.76 6.83 14.57
N HIS A 329 5.86 7.69 15.06
CA HIS A 329 5.80 9.11 14.70
C HIS A 329 6.75 9.95 15.55
N LYS A 330 7.97 9.43 15.73
CA LYS A 330 9.04 10.07 16.48
C LYS A 330 10.38 9.60 15.97
N VAL A 331 11.35 10.51 16.01
CA VAL A 331 12.72 10.29 15.52
C VAL A 331 13.73 10.94 16.46
N ASN A 332 14.99 10.56 16.32
CA ASN A 332 16.10 11.26 16.92
C ASN A 332 16.66 12.27 15.90
N PRO A 333 16.63 13.59 16.19
CA PRO A 333 17.11 14.62 15.27
C PRO A 333 18.53 14.39 14.77
N ASP A 334 19.43 13.88 15.62
CA ASP A 334 20.82 13.64 15.24
C ASP A 334 20.96 12.50 14.23
N LYS A 335 20.05 11.51 14.25
CA LYS A 335 20.05 10.43 13.24
C LYS A 335 19.54 10.92 11.88
N ILE A 336 18.62 11.89 11.86
CA ILE A 336 18.15 12.52 10.62
C ILE A 336 19.26 13.38 9.98
N ARG A 337 20.03 14.11 10.78
CA ARG A 337 21.17 14.89 10.26
C ARG A 337 22.29 14.02 9.71
N ASN A 338 22.44 12.80 10.25
CA ASN A 338 23.53 11.89 9.93
C ASN A 338 23.14 10.84 8.87
N ASN A 339 22.55 11.29 7.75
CA ASN A 339 22.19 10.48 6.58
C ASN A 339 21.39 9.21 6.94
N PRO A 340 20.09 9.36 7.30
CA PRO A 340 19.26 8.27 7.78
C PRO A 340 19.06 7.23 6.67
N SER A 341 18.96 5.96 7.06
CA SER A 341 18.53 4.93 6.11
C SER A 341 17.03 5.07 5.81
N ASN A 342 16.62 4.67 4.61
CA ASN A 342 15.20 4.62 4.25
C ASN A 342 14.38 3.79 5.24
N SER A 343 14.96 2.69 5.77
CA SER A 343 14.31 1.88 6.80
C SER A 343 14.09 2.67 8.11
N TYR A 344 15.07 3.48 8.55
CA TYR A 344 14.89 4.34 9.72
C TYR A 344 13.77 5.35 9.52
N LEU A 345 13.69 5.97 8.34
CA LEU A 345 12.62 6.89 7.99
C LEU A 345 11.25 6.18 7.99
N ASN A 346 11.19 4.97 7.44
CA ASN A 346 9.98 4.18 7.29
C ASN A 346 9.36 3.71 8.61
N HIS A 347 10.22 3.35 9.57
CA HIS A 347 9.78 2.83 10.87
C HIS A 347 9.81 3.87 11.99
N GLY A 348 10.52 4.99 11.82
CA GLY A 348 10.80 5.93 12.90
C GLY A 348 11.72 5.32 13.97
N ASP A 349 11.66 5.89 15.19
CA ASP A 349 12.51 5.49 16.31
C ASP A 349 11.67 5.30 17.58
N PRO A 350 11.60 4.09 18.16
CA PRO A 350 10.89 3.88 19.43
C PRO A 350 11.43 4.78 20.57
N GLU A 351 12.70 5.17 20.51
CA GLU A 351 13.36 6.07 21.45
C GLU A 351 13.50 7.51 20.90
N GLY A 352 12.69 7.85 19.89
CA GLY A 352 12.67 9.16 19.25
C GLY A 352 12.36 10.28 20.25
N LYS A 353 13.08 11.40 20.12
CA LYS A 353 12.99 12.56 21.02
C LYS A 353 12.17 13.72 20.45
N GLN A 354 11.83 13.66 19.16
CA GLN A 354 11.04 14.66 18.46
C GLN A 354 9.89 13.95 17.75
N TYR A 355 8.66 14.44 17.93
CA TYR A 355 7.52 13.94 17.18
C TYR A 355 7.67 14.36 15.72
N SER A 356 7.51 13.42 14.81
CA SER A 356 7.68 13.63 13.38
C SER A 356 6.69 12.75 12.63
N VAL A 357 5.81 13.36 11.84
CA VAL A 357 4.87 12.64 10.97
C VAL A 357 5.67 12.04 9.81
N GLY A 358 5.49 10.76 9.51
CA GLY A 358 6.17 10.10 8.39
C GLY A 358 5.29 10.17 7.15
N GLU A 359 5.32 11.29 6.43
CA GLU A 359 4.44 11.51 5.28
C GLU A 359 4.72 10.48 4.16
N ALA A 360 3.65 9.81 3.72
CA ALA A 360 3.72 8.79 2.68
C ALA A 360 3.36 9.39 1.32
N ASP A 361 4.38 9.87 0.61
CA ASP A 361 4.26 10.45 -0.71
C ASP A 361 4.29 9.39 -1.83
N VAL A 362 3.43 9.57 -2.83
CA VAL A 362 3.34 8.69 -4.01
C VAL A 362 2.54 9.37 -5.12
N SER A 363 2.90 9.14 -6.38
CA SER A 363 2.10 9.61 -7.51
C SER A 363 0.91 8.71 -7.81
N ILE A 364 -0.21 9.28 -8.28
CA ILE A 364 -1.30 8.49 -8.87
C ILE A 364 -0.83 7.81 -10.16
N ARG A 365 0.19 8.32 -10.85
CA ARG A 365 0.81 7.75 -12.06
C ARG A 365 2.17 7.10 -11.74
N SER A 366 2.89 6.61 -12.74
CA SER A 366 4.26 6.12 -12.57
C SER A 366 5.26 7.26 -12.37
N GLY A 367 5.07 8.39 -13.06
CA GLY A 367 5.84 9.63 -12.88
C GLY A 367 5.16 10.66 -11.98
N TRP A 368 5.92 11.66 -11.54
CA TRP A 368 5.42 12.82 -10.81
C TRP A 368 4.79 13.85 -11.75
N PHE A 369 5.36 14.06 -12.94
CA PHE A 369 4.76 14.93 -13.95
C PHE A 369 3.81 14.13 -14.87
N TYR A 370 2.98 14.83 -15.62
CA TYR A 370 2.04 14.19 -16.53
C TYR A 370 2.75 13.73 -17.81
N HIS A 371 2.46 12.49 -18.21
CA HIS A 371 2.89 11.89 -19.46
C HIS A 371 1.71 11.16 -20.11
N ASP A 372 1.49 11.36 -21.41
CA ASP A 372 0.34 10.78 -22.14
C ASP A 372 0.36 9.26 -22.21
N ASN A 373 1.54 8.64 -22.12
CA ASN A 373 1.70 7.19 -22.17
C ASN A 373 1.52 6.50 -20.80
N GLN A 374 1.17 7.24 -19.75
CA GLN A 374 0.93 6.71 -18.41
C GLN A 374 -0.57 6.63 -18.09
N GLU A 375 -0.91 5.83 -17.08
CA GLU A 375 -2.27 5.68 -16.55
C GLU A 375 -2.26 5.84 -15.03
N PRO A 376 -3.39 6.25 -14.43
CA PRO A 376 -3.51 6.24 -12.99
C PRO A 376 -3.50 4.80 -12.44
N LYS A 377 -2.82 4.61 -11.31
CA LYS A 377 -2.82 3.41 -10.47
C LYS A 377 -4.24 2.93 -10.24
N SER A 378 -4.45 1.62 -10.41
CA SER A 378 -5.76 0.98 -10.25
C SER A 378 -6.37 1.27 -8.87
N LEU A 379 -7.71 1.15 -8.77
CA LEU A 379 -8.41 1.32 -7.49
C LEU A 379 -7.85 0.40 -6.39
N ARG A 380 -7.51 -0.85 -6.74
CA ARG A 380 -6.96 -1.83 -5.78
C ARG A 380 -5.61 -1.39 -5.24
N GLU A 381 -4.75 -0.81 -6.08
CA GLU A 381 -3.46 -0.26 -5.66
C GLU A 381 -3.62 0.96 -4.79
N LEU A 382 -4.50 1.89 -5.14
CA LEU A 382 -4.77 3.06 -4.30
C LEU A 382 -5.31 2.66 -2.94
N MET A 383 -6.17 1.63 -2.87
CA MET A 383 -6.65 1.10 -1.60
C MET A 383 -5.55 0.36 -0.81
N ASP A 384 -4.67 -0.40 -1.47
CA ASP A 384 -3.51 -1.02 -0.81
C ASP A 384 -2.56 0.04 -0.22
N ILE A 385 -2.28 1.10 -0.98
CA ILE A 385 -1.53 2.28 -0.53
C ILE A 385 -2.25 2.91 0.67
N TYR A 386 -3.55 3.14 0.60
CA TYR A 386 -4.34 3.72 1.69
C TYR A 386 -4.23 2.88 2.98
N PHE A 387 -4.38 1.55 2.90
CA PHE A 387 -4.21 0.67 4.07
C PHE A 387 -2.76 0.64 4.60
N LYS A 388 -1.77 0.85 3.74
CA LYS A 388 -0.34 0.88 4.09
C LYS A 388 0.19 2.28 4.46
N SER A 389 -0.63 3.33 4.38
CA SER A 389 -0.32 4.71 4.80
C SER A 389 -1.28 5.14 5.91
N VAL A 390 -2.47 5.62 5.55
CA VAL A 390 -3.54 6.04 6.49
C VAL A 390 -3.91 4.90 7.43
N GLY A 391 -4.00 3.68 6.92
CA GLY A 391 -4.24 2.47 7.72
C GLY A 391 -3.09 2.09 8.65
N ARG A 392 -1.93 2.73 8.56
CA ARG A 392 -0.81 2.62 9.52
C ARG A 392 -0.59 3.90 10.32
N GLY A 393 -1.53 4.84 10.26
CA GLY A 393 -1.57 6.01 11.13
C GLY A 393 -0.86 7.23 10.59
N THR A 394 -0.42 7.20 9.32
CA THR A 394 0.26 8.34 8.68
C THR A 394 -0.51 8.90 7.49
N PRO A 395 -0.44 10.22 7.23
CA PRO A 395 -1.10 10.80 6.06
C PRO A 395 -0.54 10.27 4.73
N LEU A 396 -1.44 10.10 3.76
CA LEU A 396 -1.13 9.83 2.37
C LEU A 396 -1.06 11.15 1.59
N LEU A 397 0.08 11.41 0.98
CA LEU A 397 0.27 12.51 0.04
C LEU A 397 0.26 11.95 -1.40
N LEU A 398 -0.88 12.03 -2.07
CA LEU A 398 -1.04 11.51 -3.43
C LEU A 398 -0.79 12.62 -4.46
N ASN A 399 0.16 12.45 -5.38
CA ASN A 399 0.37 13.38 -6.49
C ASN A 399 -0.61 13.15 -7.64
N ILE A 400 -1.21 14.23 -8.15
CA ILE A 400 -2.08 14.23 -9.33
C ILE A 400 -1.51 15.30 -10.29
N PRO A 401 -0.89 14.91 -11.42
CA PRO A 401 -0.27 15.88 -12.30
C PRO A 401 -1.24 16.40 -13.37
N PRO A 402 -1.37 17.73 -13.55
CA PRO A 402 -2.07 18.31 -14.68
C PRO A 402 -1.34 18.04 -16.00
N ASN A 403 -2.12 17.85 -17.07
CA ASN A 403 -1.62 17.67 -18.43
C ASN A 403 -1.19 19.01 -19.07
N GLN A 404 -0.74 18.97 -20.33
CA GLN A 404 -0.29 20.16 -21.08
C GLN A 404 -1.41 21.20 -21.31
N ASP A 405 -2.68 20.80 -21.31
CA ASP A 405 -3.82 21.74 -21.37
C ASP A 405 -4.02 22.50 -20.05
N GLY A 406 -3.36 22.08 -18.96
CA GLY A 406 -3.52 22.66 -17.63
C GLY A 406 -4.73 22.11 -16.86
N LYS A 407 -5.11 20.85 -17.10
CA LYS A 407 -6.22 20.15 -16.42
C LYS A 407 -5.74 18.82 -15.86
N PHE A 408 -6.39 18.31 -14.81
CA PHE A 408 -6.26 16.89 -14.52
C PHE A 408 -6.91 16.08 -15.64
N ALA A 409 -6.25 15.00 -16.06
CA ALA A 409 -6.75 14.11 -17.07
C ALA A 409 -8.04 13.42 -16.59
N ASP A 410 -9.00 13.21 -17.50
CA ASP A 410 -10.31 12.62 -17.17
C ASP A 410 -10.19 11.24 -16.50
N ALA A 411 -9.19 10.44 -16.90
CA ALA A 411 -8.91 9.15 -16.27
C ALA A 411 -8.52 9.28 -14.79
N ASP A 412 -7.74 10.31 -14.44
CA ASP A 412 -7.30 10.57 -13.07
C ASP A 412 -8.48 11.06 -12.23
N VAL A 413 -9.28 11.99 -12.78
CA VAL A 413 -10.53 12.48 -12.17
C VAL A 413 -11.50 11.32 -11.88
N ALA A 414 -11.69 10.42 -12.86
CA ALA A 414 -12.52 9.24 -12.71
C ALA A 414 -11.99 8.29 -11.62
N ARG A 415 -10.67 8.02 -11.60
CA ARG A 415 -10.05 7.17 -10.58
C ARG A 415 -10.16 7.76 -9.17
N LEU A 416 -10.01 9.07 -9.01
CA LEU A 416 -10.21 9.74 -7.72
C LEU A 416 -11.66 9.64 -7.24
N LYS A 417 -12.62 9.73 -8.16
CA LYS A 417 -14.04 9.52 -7.83
C LYS A 417 -14.32 8.08 -7.40
N GLU A 418 -13.78 7.09 -8.10
CA GLU A 418 -13.86 5.67 -7.72
C GLU A 418 -13.24 5.42 -6.34
N PHE A 419 -12.07 6.02 -6.08
CA PHE A 419 -11.38 5.94 -4.80
C PHE A 419 -12.25 6.51 -3.67
N ARG A 420 -12.81 7.71 -3.85
CA ARG A 420 -13.72 8.30 -2.86
C ARG A 420 -14.95 7.46 -2.60
N GLN A 421 -15.62 6.99 -3.66
CA GLN A 421 -16.80 6.12 -3.53
C GLN A 421 -16.49 4.84 -2.76
N THR A 422 -15.28 4.29 -2.94
CA THR A 422 -14.83 3.10 -2.24
C THR A 422 -14.59 3.37 -0.75
N LEU A 423 -13.99 4.51 -0.40
CA LEU A 423 -13.84 4.95 0.99
C LEU A 423 -15.20 5.21 1.65
N ASP A 424 -16.13 5.83 0.94
CA ASP A 424 -17.50 6.05 1.43
C ASP A 424 -18.23 4.75 1.74
N GLN A 425 -18.08 3.74 0.88
CA GLN A 425 -18.67 2.43 1.13
C GLN A 425 -17.99 1.72 2.30
N LEU A 426 -16.65 1.75 2.38
CA LEU A 426 -15.89 1.16 3.49
C LEU A 426 -16.35 1.71 4.84
N TYR A 427 -16.50 3.04 4.95
CA TYR A 427 -16.87 3.69 6.21
C TYR A 427 -18.38 3.93 6.38
N SER A 428 -19.21 3.37 5.50
CA SER A 428 -20.66 3.59 5.52
C SER A 428 -21.33 3.07 6.79
N VAL A 429 -20.83 1.95 7.34
CA VAL A 429 -21.36 1.31 8.55
C VAL A 429 -20.21 0.85 9.42
N ASN A 430 -20.10 1.43 10.63
CA ASN A 430 -19.27 0.88 11.70
C ASN A 430 -20.08 -0.16 12.48
N TYR A 431 -19.78 -1.44 12.32
CA TYR A 431 -20.48 -2.52 13.01
C TYR A 431 -20.21 -2.57 14.52
N ALA A 432 -19.14 -1.90 14.99
CA ALA A 432 -18.82 -1.80 16.40
C ALA A 432 -19.45 -0.58 17.09
N ALA A 433 -20.13 0.31 16.36
CA ALA A 433 -20.74 1.50 16.96
C ALA A 433 -21.77 1.11 18.04
N GLY A 434 -21.52 1.54 19.28
CA GLY A 434 -22.34 1.19 20.44
C GLY A 434 -22.28 -0.28 20.88
N ALA A 435 -21.34 -1.07 20.33
CA ALA A 435 -21.14 -2.45 20.77
C ALA A 435 -20.75 -2.52 22.24
N LEU A 436 -21.16 -3.60 22.91
CA LEU A 436 -20.76 -3.85 24.29
C LEU A 436 -19.27 -4.22 24.32
N VAL A 437 -18.56 -3.66 25.29
CA VAL A 437 -17.12 -3.91 25.48
C VAL A 437 -16.88 -4.42 26.88
N GLU A 438 -16.30 -5.62 26.98
CA GLU A 438 -15.84 -6.20 28.23
C GLU A 438 -14.30 -6.22 28.22
N ALA A 439 -13.70 -5.40 29.07
CA ALA A 439 -12.25 -5.35 29.24
C ALA A 439 -11.81 -6.20 30.44
N ASP A 440 -10.64 -6.82 30.35
CA ASP A 440 -10.05 -7.58 31.47
C ASP A 440 -9.82 -6.70 32.72
N SER A 441 -9.53 -5.43 32.48
CA SER A 441 -9.34 -4.39 33.47
C SER A 441 -9.71 -3.04 32.85
N THR A 442 -10.09 -2.09 33.69
CA THR A 442 -10.31 -0.70 33.27
C THR A 442 -9.82 0.19 34.38
N ARG A 443 -9.05 1.22 34.03
CA ARG A 443 -8.54 2.20 34.98
C ARG A 443 -9.67 2.75 35.84
N ARG A 444 -9.47 2.78 37.16
CA ARG A 444 -10.43 3.26 38.15
C ARG A 444 -10.48 4.79 38.18
N ASN A 445 -10.83 5.38 37.03
CA ASN A 445 -10.95 6.81 36.82
C ASN A 445 -12.05 7.06 35.77
N PRO A 446 -13.04 7.94 36.03
CA PRO A 446 -14.19 8.15 35.14
C PRO A 446 -13.86 8.58 33.70
N LEU A 447 -12.65 9.10 33.45
CA LEU A 447 -12.17 9.46 32.11
C LEU A 447 -11.94 8.22 31.22
N TYR A 448 -11.72 7.05 31.81
CA TYR A 448 -11.33 5.83 31.12
C TYR A 448 -12.38 4.74 31.31
N LYS A 449 -13.26 4.54 30.32
CA LYS A 449 -14.32 3.53 30.37
C LYS A 449 -14.24 2.64 29.14
N ALA A 450 -14.48 1.33 29.31
CA ALA A 450 -14.50 0.39 28.18
C ALA A 450 -15.51 0.80 27.10
N SER A 451 -16.67 1.36 27.50
CA SER A 451 -17.69 1.87 26.57
C SER A 451 -17.22 3.04 25.70
N HIS A 452 -16.14 3.74 26.06
CA HIS A 452 -15.59 4.83 25.24
C HIS A 452 -14.91 4.31 23.97
N LEU A 453 -14.58 3.02 23.88
CA LEU A 453 -14.00 2.44 22.66
C LEU A 453 -14.99 2.42 21.48
N THR A 454 -16.29 2.48 21.75
CA THR A 454 -17.35 2.31 20.73
C THR A 454 -18.37 3.46 20.72
N ASP A 455 -18.08 4.58 21.41
CA ASP A 455 -19.00 5.72 21.54
C ASP A 455 -18.91 6.75 20.39
N GLY A 456 -17.90 6.62 19.52
CA GLY A 456 -17.67 7.51 18.38
C GLY A 456 -17.09 8.88 18.73
N ASN A 457 -16.60 9.09 19.95
CA ASN A 457 -16.05 10.36 20.41
C ASN A 457 -14.52 10.28 20.62
N GLU A 458 -13.74 10.95 19.77
CA GLU A 458 -12.27 10.94 19.84
C GLU A 458 -11.67 11.50 21.15
N LYS A 459 -12.48 12.20 21.96
CA LYS A 459 -12.07 12.84 23.22
C LYS A 459 -12.24 11.95 24.45
N THR A 460 -12.94 10.83 24.32
CA THR A 460 -13.11 9.83 25.39
C THR A 460 -12.18 8.67 25.10
N SER A 461 -11.71 8.00 26.16
CA SER A 461 -10.73 6.92 26.02
C SER A 461 -11.03 5.75 26.94
N TRP A 462 -10.39 4.63 26.67
CA TRP A 462 -10.19 3.52 27.58
C TRP A 462 -8.70 3.32 27.86
N ALA A 463 -8.38 2.82 29.04
CA ALA A 463 -7.05 2.38 29.44
C ALA A 463 -7.18 1.23 30.47
N PRO A 464 -6.22 0.28 30.51
CA PRO A 464 -6.19 -0.76 31.52
C PRO A 464 -5.86 -0.19 32.91
N ALA A 465 -6.19 -0.94 33.96
CA ALA A 465 -5.97 -0.52 35.34
C ALA A 465 -4.50 -0.67 35.79
N ASP A 466 -4.17 -0.05 36.92
CA ASP A 466 -2.93 -0.24 37.67
C ASP A 466 -1.66 0.02 36.85
N ASP A 467 -1.75 1.01 35.93
CA ASP A 467 -0.71 1.39 34.98
C ASP A 467 -0.18 0.22 34.12
N ALA A 468 -1.00 -0.82 33.91
CA ALA A 468 -0.61 -1.98 33.11
C ALA A 468 -0.21 -1.58 31.68
N LYS A 469 0.83 -2.24 31.16
CA LYS A 469 1.34 -2.03 29.78
C LYS A 469 0.69 -2.96 28.76
N THR A 470 -0.06 -3.93 29.24
CA THR A 470 -0.82 -4.90 28.45
C THR A 470 -2.26 -4.88 28.95
N GLY A 471 -3.17 -5.39 28.13
CA GLY A 471 -4.59 -5.47 28.46
C GLY A 471 -5.38 -5.96 27.26
N SER A 472 -6.58 -6.43 27.51
CA SER A 472 -7.43 -7.00 26.49
C SER A 472 -8.89 -6.61 26.69
N PHE A 473 -9.63 -6.57 25.59
CA PHE A 473 -11.06 -6.37 25.61
C PHE A 473 -11.74 -7.15 24.50
N VAL A 474 -12.97 -7.56 24.79
CA VAL A 474 -13.85 -8.27 23.87
C VAL A 474 -14.98 -7.34 23.48
N LEU A 475 -15.18 -7.16 22.18
CA LEU A 475 -16.36 -6.53 21.61
C LEU A 475 -17.43 -7.61 21.35
N ASP A 476 -18.66 -7.33 21.78
CA ASP A 476 -19.86 -8.03 21.34
C ASP A 476 -20.64 -7.10 20.39
N LEU A 477 -20.64 -7.44 19.10
CA LEU A 477 -21.34 -6.70 18.04
C LEU A 477 -22.87 -6.84 18.13
N GLY A 478 -23.39 -7.60 19.09
CA GLY A 478 -24.81 -7.87 19.34
C GLY A 478 -25.41 -8.94 18.43
N LYS A 479 -24.87 -9.10 17.23
CA LYS A 479 -25.22 -10.13 16.25
C LYS A 479 -24.01 -10.50 15.41
N GLU A 480 -24.10 -11.59 14.67
CA GLU A 480 -23.10 -11.94 13.66
C GLU A 480 -23.05 -10.88 12.56
N GLN A 481 -21.84 -10.45 12.20
CA GLN A 481 -21.57 -9.46 11.17
C GLN A 481 -20.54 -10.02 10.20
N HIS A 482 -20.69 -9.65 8.94
CA HIS A 482 -19.75 -9.96 7.88
C HIS A 482 -18.78 -8.79 7.67
N PHE A 483 -17.50 -8.96 7.98
CA PHE A 483 -16.52 -7.88 7.95
C PHE A 483 -15.11 -8.37 7.57
N ASP A 484 -14.24 -7.43 7.21
CA ASP A 484 -12.86 -7.70 6.78
C ASP A 484 -11.89 -6.55 7.13
N VAL A 485 -12.31 -5.58 7.96
CA VAL A 485 -11.46 -4.54 8.52
C VAL A 485 -11.77 -4.28 9.99
N VAL A 486 -10.74 -4.29 10.83
CA VAL A 486 -10.80 -3.81 12.22
C VAL A 486 -9.89 -2.61 12.38
N GLU A 487 -10.39 -1.54 12.99
CA GLU A 487 -9.69 -0.30 13.25
C GLU A 487 -9.37 -0.16 14.74
N LEU A 488 -8.17 0.33 15.07
CA LEU A 488 -7.77 0.77 16.40
C LEU A 488 -7.25 2.21 16.34
N LYS A 489 -7.48 3.02 17.39
CA LYS A 489 -6.94 4.38 17.51
C LYS A 489 -6.36 4.63 18.89
N GLU A 490 -5.15 5.21 18.96
CA GLU A 490 -4.57 5.73 20.21
C GLU A 490 -4.91 7.22 20.42
N THR A 491 -4.98 7.64 21.67
CA THR A 491 -4.98 9.06 22.05
C THR A 491 -3.56 9.63 21.98
N ILE A 492 -3.06 9.85 20.76
CA ILE A 492 -1.68 10.30 20.51
C ILE A 492 -1.38 11.71 21.03
N GLU A 493 -2.39 12.51 21.40
CA GLU A 493 -2.18 13.76 22.14
C GLU A 493 -1.48 13.54 23.49
N LYS A 494 -1.58 12.32 24.06
CA LYS A 494 -0.83 11.89 25.25
C LYS A 494 0.43 11.08 24.91
N GLY A 495 0.81 11.05 23.64
CA GLY A 495 1.96 10.31 23.11
C GLY A 495 1.62 8.89 22.65
N GLN A 496 2.35 8.41 21.64
CA GLN A 496 2.22 7.06 21.06
C GLN A 496 2.89 6.02 21.96
N ARG A 497 2.22 4.87 22.20
CA ARG A 497 2.63 3.93 23.27
C ARG A 497 2.67 2.48 22.83
N ILE A 498 1.65 2.00 22.12
CA ILE A 498 1.49 0.57 21.79
C ILE A 498 2.61 0.11 20.85
N SER A 499 3.27 -0.99 21.22
CA SER A 499 4.36 -1.62 20.44
C SER A 499 4.03 -3.05 19.99
N GLY A 500 2.92 -3.63 20.45
CA GLY A 500 2.36 -4.88 19.94
C GLY A 500 0.89 -5.06 20.27
N PHE A 501 0.13 -5.62 19.33
CA PHE A 501 -1.24 -6.06 19.56
C PHE A 501 -1.63 -7.25 18.67
N THR A 502 -2.65 -7.99 19.09
CA THR A 502 -3.32 -9.04 18.29
C THR A 502 -4.82 -8.82 18.28
N ILE A 503 -5.46 -9.32 17.24
CA ILE A 503 -6.90 -9.36 17.04
C ILE A 503 -7.29 -10.80 16.76
N ASP A 504 -8.21 -11.32 17.56
CA ASP A 504 -8.85 -12.62 17.35
C ASP A 504 -10.35 -12.40 17.09
N VAL A 505 -10.97 -13.31 16.36
CA VAL A 505 -12.42 -13.34 16.13
C VAL A 505 -12.98 -14.68 16.55
N ALA A 506 -14.23 -14.70 17.04
CA ALA A 506 -14.88 -15.95 17.40
C ALA A 506 -15.59 -16.54 16.17
N VAL A 507 -15.14 -17.69 15.70
CA VAL A 507 -15.73 -18.45 14.60
C VAL A 507 -16.11 -19.83 15.13
N ASN A 508 -17.37 -20.22 14.98
CA ASN A 508 -17.90 -21.49 15.50
C ASN A 508 -17.63 -21.73 17.01
N GLY A 509 -17.65 -20.66 17.80
CA GLY A 509 -17.39 -20.72 19.24
C GLY A 509 -15.91 -20.89 19.61
N GLN A 510 -14.99 -20.81 18.65
CA GLN A 510 -13.54 -20.83 18.88
C GLN A 510 -12.92 -19.49 18.50
N TRP A 511 -11.94 -19.05 19.29
CA TRP A 511 -11.12 -17.88 18.96
C TRP A 511 -10.09 -18.26 17.92
N VAL A 512 -10.10 -17.56 16.78
CA VAL A 512 -9.12 -17.71 15.73
C VAL A 512 -8.37 -16.40 15.49
N PRO A 513 -7.06 -16.44 15.17
CA PRO A 513 -6.32 -15.23 14.82
C PRO A 513 -6.93 -14.55 13.58
N TYR A 514 -7.13 -13.25 13.69
CA TYR A 514 -7.62 -12.41 12.59
C TYR A 514 -6.52 -11.50 12.04
N GLY A 515 -5.73 -10.90 12.93
CA GLY A 515 -4.59 -10.09 12.54
C GLY A 515 -3.75 -9.62 13.72
N ALA A 516 -2.63 -8.99 13.42
CA ALA A 516 -1.71 -8.46 14.42
C ALA A 516 -0.96 -7.25 13.86
N GLY A 517 -0.30 -6.50 14.73
CA GLY A 517 0.57 -5.41 14.35
C GLY A 517 1.46 -4.97 15.49
N SER A 518 2.43 -4.12 15.20
CA SER A 518 3.28 -3.52 16.23
C SER A 518 2.66 -2.24 16.77
N THR A 519 2.66 -1.17 15.98
CA THR A 519 2.16 0.15 16.43
C THR A 519 0.70 0.38 16.03
N VAL A 520 -0.03 1.10 16.88
CA VAL A 520 -1.37 1.62 16.54
C VAL A 520 -1.27 3.06 16.03
N GLY A 521 -0.74 3.99 16.83
CA GLY A 521 -0.64 5.41 16.45
C GLY A 521 -2.01 6.10 16.34
N TYR A 522 -2.09 7.14 15.52
CA TYR A 522 -3.34 7.89 15.33
C TYR A 522 -4.50 6.99 14.85
N ARG A 523 -4.18 6.02 14.00
CA ARG A 523 -5.12 5.08 13.40
C ARG A 523 -4.40 3.83 12.91
N ARG A 524 -5.02 2.68 13.10
CA ARG A 524 -4.53 1.40 12.57
C ARG A 524 -5.67 0.60 11.98
N LEU A 525 -5.61 0.31 10.69
CA LEU A 525 -6.54 -0.55 9.98
C LEU A 525 -5.88 -1.90 9.73
N ILE A 526 -6.47 -2.96 10.29
CA ILE A 526 -6.11 -4.34 9.99
C ILE A 526 -7.16 -4.89 9.03
N LYS A 527 -6.77 -4.95 7.76
CA LYS A 527 -7.50 -5.69 6.74
C LYS A 527 -7.14 -7.17 6.85
N GLY A 528 -8.16 -8.02 6.86
CA GLY A 528 -8.00 -9.47 6.90
C GLY A 528 -8.84 -10.15 5.83
N GLN A 529 -8.89 -11.48 5.91
CA GLN A 529 -9.85 -12.24 5.11
C GLN A 529 -11.27 -11.99 5.65
N PRO A 530 -12.27 -11.88 4.76
CA PRO A 530 -13.66 -11.71 5.16
C PRO A 530 -14.13 -12.84 6.08
N VAL A 531 -14.80 -12.45 7.17
CA VAL A 531 -15.25 -13.37 8.21
C VAL A 531 -16.64 -12.99 8.72
N ASP A 532 -17.41 -14.01 9.07
CA ASP A 532 -18.65 -13.86 9.84
C ASP A 532 -18.34 -14.07 11.32
N SER A 533 -18.50 -13.02 12.13
CA SER A 533 -18.29 -13.10 13.57
C SER A 533 -19.14 -12.10 14.34
N ARG A 534 -19.47 -12.45 15.58
CA ARG A 534 -20.12 -11.57 16.57
C ARG A 534 -19.13 -11.02 17.59
N TYR A 535 -18.07 -11.76 17.89
CA TYR A 535 -17.14 -11.41 18.97
C TYR A 535 -15.74 -11.19 18.42
N ILE A 536 -15.13 -10.09 18.84
CA ILE A 536 -13.78 -9.70 18.46
C ILE A 536 -13.01 -9.45 19.75
N ARG A 537 -11.82 -10.04 19.88
CA ARG A 537 -10.92 -9.79 21.00
C ARG A 537 -9.71 -9.03 20.52
N VAL A 538 -9.45 -7.88 21.12
CA VAL A 538 -8.22 -7.13 20.92
C VAL A 538 -7.35 -7.31 22.16
N SER A 539 -6.08 -7.68 21.96
CA SER A 539 -5.11 -7.84 23.04
C SER A 539 -3.90 -6.97 22.76
N ILE A 540 -3.62 -6.03 23.66
CA ILE A 540 -2.37 -5.27 23.66
C ILE A 540 -1.29 -6.15 24.29
N THR A 541 -0.33 -6.57 23.46
CA THR A 541 0.72 -7.52 23.86
C THR A 541 1.98 -6.84 24.34
N ASP A 542 2.22 -5.59 23.91
CA ASP A 542 3.33 -4.77 24.40
C ASP A 542 3.04 -3.26 24.22
N ALA A 543 3.55 -2.45 25.13
CA ALA A 543 3.48 -0.99 25.06
C ALA A 543 4.62 -0.34 25.85
N GLN A 544 5.10 0.82 25.39
CA GLN A 544 6.16 1.56 26.07
C GLN A 544 5.67 2.20 27.39
N ALA A 545 4.38 2.55 27.47
CA ALA A 545 3.67 3.05 28.64
C ALA A 545 2.21 2.55 28.61
N THR A 546 1.44 2.78 29.68
CA THR A 546 0.02 2.38 29.78
C THR A 546 -0.74 2.83 28.52
N PRO A 547 -1.31 1.89 27.73
CA PRO A 547 -1.95 2.22 26.47
C PRO A 547 -3.23 3.01 26.70
N ILE A 548 -3.53 3.93 25.77
CA ILE A 548 -4.74 4.77 25.81
C ILE A 548 -5.37 4.71 24.43
N LEU A 549 -6.53 4.08 24.31
CA LEU A 549 -7.27 3.97 23.06
C LEU A 549 -8.54 4.81 23.11
N ASN A 550 -8.86 5.49 22.02
CA ASN A 550 -10.08 6.30 21.86
C ASN A 550 -11.03 5.79 20.77
N GLY A 551 -10.82 4.55 20.30
CA GLY A 551 -11.74 3.96 19.35
C GLY A 551 -11.33 2.57 18.89
N VAL A 552 -12.34 1.72 18.72
CA VAL A 552 -12.31 0.51 17.90
C VAL A 552 -13.51 0.52 16.97
N SER A 553 -13.26 0.23 15.70
CA SER A 553 -14.30 0.18 14.67
C SER A 553 -14.19 -1.09 13.84
N VAL A 554 -15.30 -1.52 13.25
CA VAL A 554 -15.36 -2.73 12.42
C VAL A 554 -16.10 -2.42 11.14
N TYR A 555 -15.48 -2.70 9.99
CA TYR A 555 -15.97 -2.32 8.68
C TYR A 555 -15.90 -3.47 7.67
N LYS A 556 -16.64 -3.30 6.57
CA LYS A 556 -16.57 -4.20 5.42
C LYS A 556 -16.09 -3.43 4.18
N THR A 557 -15.04 -3.90 3.54
CA THR A 557 -14.60 -3.38 2.25
C THR A 557 -15.61 -3.74 1.15
N PRO A 558 -15.76 -2.90 0.12
CA PRO A 558 -16.48 -3.28 -1.09
C PRO A 558 -15.88 -4.52 -1.74
N ALA A 559 -16.74 -5.36 -2.34
CA ALA A 559 -16.32 -6.60 -2.99
C ALA A 559 -15.22 -6.42 -4.05
N SER A 560 -15.15 -5.24 -4.69
CA SER A 560 -14.13 -4.89 -5.69
C SER A 560 -12.71 -4.80 -5.14
N ILE A 561 -12.55 -4.56 -3.85
CA ILE A 561 -11.25 -4.38 -3.20
C ILE A 561 -11.02 -5.34 -2.04
N GLU A 562 -11.94 -6.28 -1.84
CA GLU A 562 -11.84 -7.34 -0.83
C GLU A 562 -10.53 -8.11 -1.00
N GLU A 563 -9.93 -8.48 0.13
CA GLU A 563 -8.82 -9.41 0.11
C GLU A 563 -9.33 -10.75 -0.39
N THR A 564 -8.73 -11.24 -1.46
CA THR A 564 -9.02 -12.59 -1.92
C THR A 564 -8.14 -13.55 -1.15
N ASP A 565 -8.57 -14.78 -1.06
CA ASP A 565 -7.82 -15.93 -0.54
C ASP A 565 -6.70 -16.38 -1.51
N GLY A 566 -6.21 -15.48 -2.36
CA GLY A 566 -5.21 -15.75 -3.40
C GLY A 566 -5.80 -16.20 -4.75
N TYR A 567 -7.12 -16.30 -4.86
CA TYR A 567 -7.82 -16.73 -6.09
C TYR A 567 -8.40 -15.53 -6.87
N PRO A 568 -8.54 -15.64 -8.21
CA PRO A 568 -9.09 -14.58 -9.04
C PRO A 568 -10.49 -14.15 -8.62
N LEU A 569 -10.73 -12.83 -8.61
CA LEU A 569 -12.06 -12.25 -8.37
C LEU A 569 -13.05 -12.69 -9.46
N GLY A 570 -14.31 -12.90 -9.06
CA GLY A 570 -15.39 -13.31 -9.96
C GLY A 570 -15.52 -14.82 -10.18
N LEU A 571 -14.62 -15.63 -9.61
CA LEU A 571 -14.82 -17.08 -9.53
C LEU A 571 -15.80 -17.43 -8.41
N THR A 572 -16.63 -18.44 -8.64
CA THR A 572 -17.56 -18.96 -7.63
C THR A 572 -16.85 -20.00 -6.79
N TYR A 573 -16.82 -19.83 -5.46
CA TYR A 573 -16.24 -20.81 -4.54
C TYR A 573 -17.30 -21.82 -4.09
N HIS A 574 -16.97 -23.10 -4.14
CA HIS A 574 -17.78 -24.21 -3.65
C HIS A 574 -17.04 -24.90 -2.51
N SER A 575 -17.60 -24.79 -1.29
CA SER A 575 -16.99 -25.32 -0.07
C SER A 575 -17.14 -26.85 0.02
N ASP A 576 -16.06 -27.50 0.45
CA ASP A 576 -16.04 -28.90 0.90
C ASP A 576 -17.03 -29.20 2.04
N ARG A 577 -17.36 -28.24 2.89
CA ARG A 577 -18.32 -28.37 4.00
C ARG A 577 -19.74 -28.64 3.50
N THR A 578 -20.05 -28.15 2.31
CA THR A 578 -21.34 -28.35 1.64
C THR A 578 -21.30 -29.44 0.57
N ALA A 579 -20.13 -30.04 0.32
CA ALA A 579 -19.94 -31.03 -0.73
C ALA A 579 -20.42 -32.42 -0.31
N ASP A 580 -20.88 -33.21 -1.29
CA ASP A 580 -21.37 -34.57 -1.05
C ASP A 580 -20.19 -35.51 -0.84
N ARG A 581 -20.18 -36.20 0.31
CA ARG A 581 -19.11 -37.13 0.72
C ARG A 581 -19.62 -38.57 0.66
N ALA A 582 -18.80 -39.48 0.15
CA ALA A 582 -19.14 -40.89 0.05
C ALA A 582 -17.92 -41.81 0.24
N ASN A 583 -18.20 -43.08 0.58
CA ASN A 583 -17.23 -44.18 0.64
C ASN A 583 -16.07 -44.00 1.64
N GLY A 584 -16.23 -43.13 2.64
CA GLY A 584 -15.30 -43.03 3.75
C GLY A 584 -15.50 -41.80 4.63
N GLN A 585 -14.78 -41.75 5.74
CA GLN A 585 -14.76 -40.59 6.64
C GLN A 585 -13.81 -39.50 6.14
N TRP A 586 -14.22 -38.24 6.30
CA TRP A 586 -13.42 -37.05 6.06
C TRP A 586 -13.28 -36.27 7.36
N ASN A 587 -12.07 -35.90 7.72
CA ASN A 587 -11.77 -35.17 8.94
C ASN A 587 -11.61 -33.69 8.60
N GLU A 588 -12.40 -32.85 9.26
CA GLU A 588 -12.35 -31.39 9.09
C GLU A 588 -11.19 -30.80 9.89
N GLU A 589 -10.49 -29.86 9.28
CA GLU A 589 -9.46 -29.02 9.87
C GLU A 589 -9.98 -27.59 9.70
N GLY A 590 -10.17 -26.83 10.78
CA GLY A 590 -10.70 -25.45 10.74
C GLY A 590 -9.72 -24.42 10.13
N GLU A 591 -8.96 -24.83 9.10
CA GLU A 591 -7.88 -24.12 8.43
C GLU A 591 -8.07 -24.22 6.91
N GLY A 592 -7.16 -23.64 6.10
CA GLY A 592 -7.26 -23.66 4.63
C GLY A 592 -8.03 -22.48 4.05
N VAL A 593 -8.33 -22.50 2.75
CA VAL A 593 -9.11 -21.45 2.07
C VAL A 593 -10.44 -21.29 2.79
N ARG A 594 -10.74 -20.07 3.24
CA ARG A 594 -11.97 -19.74 3.98
C ARG A 594 -12.23 -20.66 5.18
N GLY A 595 -11.17 -21.23 5.75
CA GLY A 595 -11.19 -22.12 6.91
C GLY A 595 -11.78 -23.51 6.67
N THR A 596 -11.82 -24.01 5.44
CA THR A 596 -12.65 -25.19 5.11
C THR A 596 -11.95 -26.55 4.99
N SER A 597 -10.61 -26.63 5.05
CA SER A 597 -9.83 -27.86 4.78
C SER A 597 -10.39 -29.14 5.39
N MET A 598 -10.41 -30.23 4.61
CA MET A 598 -10.65 -31.58 5.12
C MET A 598 -9.79 -32.63 4.43
N TRP A 599 -9.50 -33.73 5.14
CA TRP A 599 -8.65 -34.80 4.63
C TRP A 599 -9.18 -36.21 4.90
N THR A 600 -8.73 -37.16 4.10
CA THR A 600 -9.00 -38.60 4.27
C THR A 600 -7.82 -39.45 3.86
N LYS A 601 -7.66 -40.61 4.52
CA LYS A 601 -6.71 -41.68 4.16
C LYS A 601 -7.42 -42.96 3.73
N GLU A 602 -8.76 -42.92 3.63
CA GLU A 602 -9.54 -44.10 3.31
C GLU A 602 -9.55 -44.32 1.81
N LYS A 603 -8.98 -45.44 1.37
CA LYS A 603 -9.01 -45.82 -0.04
C LYS A 603 -10.45 -45.96 -0.53
N GLY A 604 -10.79 -45.23 -1.58
CA GLY A 604 -12.12 -45.17 -2.18
C GLY A 604 -12.99 -44.02 -1.66
N ALA A 605 -12.57 -43.33 -0.59
CA ALA A 605 -13.27 -42.15 -0.09
C ALA A 605 -13.30 -41.06 -1.17
N SER A 606 -14.42 -40.35 -1.24
CA SER A 606 -14.69 -39.37 -2.28
C SER A 606 -15.44 -38.15 -1.76
N VAL A 607 -15.22 -37.02 -2.43
CA VAL A 607 -15.97 -35.77 -2.26
C VAL A 607 -16.42 -35.28 -3.64
N THR A 608 -17.66 -34.81 -3.74
CA THR A 608 -18.30 -34.41 -4.99
C THR A 608 -18.85 -32.99 -4.88
N TYR A 609 -18.48 -32.16 -5.84
CA TYR A 609 -18.93 -30.78 -5.99
C TYR A 609 -19.84 -30.66 -7.22
N GLN A 610 -20.97 -29.98 -7.04
CA GLN A 610 -21.81 -29.52 -8.13
C GLN A 610 -21.51 -28.05 -8.40
N PHE A 611 -21.26 -27.72 -9.67
CA PHE A 611 -21.04 -26.34 -10.08
C PHE A 611 -21.63 -26.08 -11.46
N GLU A 612 -21.91 -24.81 -11.74
CA GLU A 612 -22.21 -24.35 -13.09
C GLU A 612 -21.02 -23.56 -13.62
N GLY A 613 -20.69 -23.72 -14.90
CA GLY A 613 -19.63 -22.94 -15.53
C GLY A 613 -18.96 -23.64 -16.68
N THR A 614 -17.78 -23.14 -17.03
CA THR A 614 -16.96 -23.60 -18.17
C THR A 614 -15.57 -24.04 -17.74
N LYS A 615 -15.22 -23.89 -16.45
CA LYS A 615 -13.93 -24.28 -15.90
C LYS A 615 -14.00 -24.43 -14.39
N ALA A 616 -13.21 -25.35 -13.83
CA ALA A 616 -13.05 -25.48 -12.39
C ALA A 616 -11.58 -25.64 -11.97
N TYR A 617 -11.29 -25.25 -10.73
CA TYR A 617 -9.98 -25.29 -10.10
C TYR A 617 -10.10 -25.97 -8.74
N VAL A 618 -9.30 -27.00 -8.50
CA VAL A 618 -9.30 -27.74 -7.23
C VAL A 618 -8.27 -27.14 -6.30
N VAL A 619 -8.71 -26.86 -5.07
CA VAL A 619 -7.85 -26.36 -4.01
C VAL A 619 -7.68 -27.43 -2.94
N ALA A 620 -6.45 -27.61 -2.49
CA ALA A 620 -6.13 -28.60 -1.46
C ALA A 620 -4.89 -28.21 -0.67
N THR A 621 -4.77 -28.81 0.52
CA THR A 621 -3.51 -28.90 1.24
C THR A 621 -2.64 -29.98 0.61
N VAL A 622 -1.37 -29.64 0.36
CA VAL A 622 -0.31 -30.59 -0.03
C VAL A 622 0.61 -30.83 1.17
N ASP A 623 1.11 -32.05 1.32
CA ASP A 623 1.85 -32.49 2.53
C ASP A 623 2.82 -33.64 2.22
N PRO A 624 3.92 -33.84 2.99
CA PRO A 624 4.82 -34.98 2.77
C PRO A 624 4.15 -36.35 2.86
N GLY A 625 3.14 -36.49 3.72
CA GLY A 625 2.36 -37.71 3.92
C GLY A 625 1.16 -37.86 2.99
N HIS A 626 0.95 -36.91 2.07
CA HIS A 626 -0.13 -36.99 1.10
C HIS A 626 0.27 -37.78 -0.15
N GLY A 627 -0.73 -38.26 -0.90
CA GLY A 627 -0.53 -39.04 -2.11
C GLY A 627 -1.40 -38.60 -3.28
N GLU A 628 -1.79 -39.57 -4.11
CA GLU A 628 -2.51 -39.33 -5.35
C GLU A 628 -4.03 -39.19 -5.16
N MET A 629 -4.58 -38.14 -5.76
CA MET A 629 -6.00 -37.84 -5.83
C MET A 629 -6.49 -37.96 -7.27
N ASP A 630 -7.43 -38.87 -7.52
CA ASP A 630 -8.07 -38.98 -8.82
C ASP A 630 -9.15 -37.91 -8.98
N VAL A 631 -9.17 -37.22 -10.12
CA VAL A 631 -10.14 -36.18 -10.45
C VAL A 631 -11.04 -36.65 -11.58
N TYR A 632 -12.34 -36.64 -11.31
CA TYR A 632 -13.39 -36.95 -12.27
C TYR A 632 -14.24 -35.72 -12.54
N VAL A 633 -14.63 -35.54 -13.80
CA VAL A 633 -15.65 -34.56 -14.20
C VAL A 633 -16.72 -35.30 -15.01
N ASP A 634 -17.98 -35.13 -14.64
CA ASP A 634 -19.15 -35.77 -15.26
C ASP A 634 -18.99 -37.30 -15.38
N GLY A 635 -18.41 -37.91 -14.35
CA GLY A 635 -18.15 -39.35 -14.25
C GLY A 635 -16.95 -39.84 -15.07
N GLN A 636 -16.27 -38.99 -15.84
CA GLN A 636 -15.05 -39.34 -16.57
C GLN A 636 -13.81 -38.95 -15.79
N LYS A 637 -12.86 -39.89 -15.64
CA LYS A 637 -11.57 -39.61 -15.01
C LYS A 637 -10.73 -38.73 -15.94
N LEU A 638 -10.40 -37.51 -15.49
CA LEU A 638 -9.59 -36.58 -16.27
C LEU A 638 -8.12 -36.56 -15.85
N ALA A 639 -7.84 -36.78 -14.56
CA ALA A 639 -6.47 -36.71 -14.05
C ALA A 639 -6.25 -37.57 -12.80
N THR A 640 -4.99 -37.80 -12.49
CA THR A 640 -4.50 -38.20 -11.18
C THR A 640 -3.49 -37.15 -10.73
N VAL A 641 -3.76 -36.49 -9.62
CA VAL A 641 -3.00 -35.35 -9.12
C VAL A 641 -2.21 -35.80 -7.90
N ASN A 642 -0.89 -35.61 -7.91
CA ASN A 642 -0.07 -35.89 -6.74
C ASN A 642 -0.15 -34.70 -5.77
N THR A 643 -0.65 -34.92 -4.56
CA THR A 643 -0.74 -33.91 -3.49
C THR A 643 0.41 -34.01 -2.48
N GLN A 644 1.43 -34.80 -2.78
CA GLN A 644 2.66 -34.87 -2.01
C GLN A 644 3.53 -33.62 -2.19
N SER A 645 4.06 -33.07 -1.09
CA SER A 645 4.98 -31.92 -1.10
C SER A 645 6.07 -32.10 -0.04
N PRO A 646 7.32 -31.64 -0.23
CA PRO A 646 8.38 -31.72 0.79
C PRO A 646 8.03 -31.07 2.13
N SER A 647 7.10 -30.11 2.12
CA SER A 647 6.55 -29.47 3.31
C SER A 647 5.06 -29.24 3.15
N ARG A 648 4.34 -29.18 4.27
CA ARG A 648 2.91 -28.90 4.28
C ARG A 648 2.64 -27.48 3.78
N LYS A 649 1.82 -27.35 2.75
CA LYS A 649 1.35 -26.07 2.22
C LYS A 649 -0.16 -26.14 2.02
N ARG A 650 -0.88 -25.19 2.61
CA ARG A 650 -2.34 -25.07 2.50
C ARG A 650 -2.73 -24.23 1.29
N SER A 651 -3.97 -24.33 0.85
CA SER A 651 -4.58 -23.41 -0.12
C SER A 651 -3.92 -23.42 -1.50
N GLN A 652 -3.42 -24.58 -1.92
CA GLN A 652 -2.74 -24.75 -3.19
C GLN A 652 -3.73 -25.11 -4.30
N LYS A 653 -3.65 -24.43 -5.45
CA LYS A 653 -4.31 -24.89 -6.68
C LYS A 653 -3.58 -26.15 -7.15
N VAL A 654 -4.16 -27.32 -6.90
CA VAL A 654 -3.56 -28.61 -7.26
C VAL A 654 -4.00 -29.10 -8.65
N TYR A 655 -5.12 -28.58 -9.16
CA TYR A 655 -5.63 -28.96 -10.48
C TYR A 655 -6.48 -27.85 -11.11
N GLU A 656 -6.47 -27.79 -12.45
CA GLU A 656 -7.43 -27.03 -13.25
C GLU A 656 -8.02 -27.95 -14.33
N THR A 657 -9.34 -27.91 -14.51
CA THR A 657 -9.99 -28.70 -15.57
C THR A 657 -9.57 -28.20 -16.95
N PRO A 658 -9.69 -29.02 -18.01
CA PRO A 658 -9.86 -28.50 -19.37
C PRO A 658 -11.02 -27.50 -19.44
N ASP A 659 -11.11 -26.77 -20.55
CA ASP A 659 -12.31 -25.96 -20.81
C ASP A 659 -13.50 -26.91 -21.04
N LEU A 660 -14.59 -26.66 -20.32
CA LEU A 660 -15.82 -27.43 -20.33
C LEU A 660 -16.89 -26.69 -21.13
N ALA A 661 -17.90 -27.42 -21.61
CA ALA A 661 -19.08 -26.80 -22.20
C ALA A 661 -19.83 -25.96 -21.15
N ALA A 662 -20.48 -24.86 -21.52
CA ALA A 662 -21.27 -24.12 -20.54
C ALA A 662 -22.44 -24.95 -20.01
N GLY A 663 -22.52 -25.12 -18.69
CA GLY A 663 -23.65 -25.80 -18.05
C GLY A 663 -23.33 -26.27 -16.64
N SER A 664 -24.18 -27.17 -16.14
CA SER A 664 -23.99 -27.85 -14.86
C SER A 664 -23.02 -29.01 -15.03
N HIS A 665 -22.08 -29.12 -14.09
CA HIS A 665 -21.06 -30.16 -14.04
C HIS A 665 -20.93 -30.76 -12.64
N THR A 666 -20.44 -32.00 -12.61
CA THR A 666 -20.10 -32.70 -11.37
C THR A 666 -18.60 -32.97 -11.32
N LEU A 667 -17.90 -32.44 -10.33
CA LEU A 667 -16.48 -32.74 -10.07
C LEU A 667 -16.35 -33.65 -8.84
N THR A 668 -15.75 -34.83 -9.02
CA THR A 668 -15.52 -35.79 -7.92
C THR A 668 -14.02 -36.03 -7.72
N LEU A 669 -13.57 -35.88 -6.48
CA LEU A 669 -12.22 -36.21 -6.04
C LEU A 669 -12.25 -37.57 -5.32
N VAL A 670 -11.31 -38.46 -5.64
CA VAL A 670 -11.26 -39.81 -5.08
C VAL A 670 -9.86 -40.14 -4.56
N ASN A 671 -9.77 -40.66 -3.33
CA ASN A 671 -8.56 -41.27 -2.81
C ASN A 671 -8.39 -42.68 -3.39
N SER A 672 -7.60 -42.83 -4.46
CA SER A 672 -7.50 -44.11 -5.18
C SER A 672 -6.51 -45.10 -4.56
N LYS A 673 -5.55 -44.62 -3.75
CA LYS A 673 -4.43 -45.42 -3.25
C LYS A 673 -4.44 -45.69 -1.74
N GLY A 674 -5.03 -44.80 -0.93
CA GLY A 674 -5.11 -44.92 0.54
C GLY A 674 -4.06 -44.11 1.31
N ASP A 675 -3.18 -43.39 0.63
CA ASP A 675 -2.38 -42.33 1.23
C ASP A 675 -3.28 -41.12 1.53
N ALA A 676 -2.89 -40.23 2.44
CA ALA A 676 -3.74 -39.09 2.77
C ALA A 676 -3.94 -38.17 1.54
N ILE A 677 -5.15 -37.66 1.36
CA ILE A 677 -5.45 -36.55 0.43
C ILE A 677 -6.29 -35.53 1.18
N ALA A 678 -6.22 -34.28 0.73
CA ALA A 678 -7.05 -33.20 1.26
C ALA A 678 -7.78 -32.46 0.15
N THR A 679 -8.82 -31.73 0.54
CA THR A 679 -9.51 -30.75 -0.31
C THR A 679 -9.92 -29.55 0.55
N GLU A 680 -9.91 -28.37 -0.04
CA GLU A 680 -10.31 -27.10 0.56
C GLU A 680 -11.46 -26.46 -0.26
N GLY A 681 -12.17 -27.25 -1.06
CA GLY A 681 -13.18 -26.79 -2.01
C GLY A 681 -12.69 -26.63 -3.46
N ILE A 682 -13.55 -26.08 -4.31
CA ILE A 682 -13.25 -25.75 -5.71
C ILE A 682 -13.66 -24.32 -6.06
N TYR A 683 -12.98 -23.74 -7.05
CA TYR A 683 -13.40 -22.52 -7.72
C TYR A 683 -13.95 -22.84 -9.11
N ALA A 684 -15.05 -22.21 -9.50
CA ALA A 684 -15.66 -22.37 -10.81
C ALA A 684 -15.75 -21.03 -11.56
N LEU A 685 -15.46 -21.07 -12.86
CA LEU A 685 -15.66 -19.93 -13.77
C LEU A 685 -17.04 -20.05 -14.43
N ASN A 686 -17.92 -19.11 -14.12
CA ASN A 686 -19.25 -19.01 -14.74
C ASN A 686 -19.53 -17.58 -15.19
N ASN A 687 -18.95 -17.19 -16.31
CA ASN A 687 -19.10 -15.85 -16.86
C ASN A 687 -19.66 -15.87 -18.29
N GLN A 688 -20.64 -16.74 -18.56
CA GLN A 688 -21.30 -16.82 -19.88
C GLN A 688 -20.31 -17.05 -21.04
N GLU A 689 -19.30 -17.90 -20.82
CA GLU A 689 -18.25 -18.23 -21.81
C GLU A 689 -17.38 -17.03 -22.21
N LYS A 690 -17.38 -15.93 -21.44
CA LYS A 690 -16.54 -14.75 -21.71
C LYS A 690 -15.07 -15.00 -21.41
N GLY A 691 -14.77 -15.98 -20.56
CA GLY A 691 -13.40 -16.41 -20.28
C GLY A 691 -12.61 -15.46 -19.38
N LEU A 692 -11.39 -15.87 -19.08
CA LEU A 692 -10.51 -15.25 -18.11
C LEU A 692 -9.09 -15.14 -18.69
N PHE A 693 -8.51 -13.95 -18.58
CA PHE A 693 -7.24 -13.56 -19.20
C PHE A 693 -6.07 -13.63 -18.22
N GLU A 694 -4.99 -14.29 -18.62
CA GLU A 694 -3.75 -14.36 -17.83
C GLU A 694 -2.52 -14.43 -18.72
N PHE A 695 -1.36 -14.06 -18.17
CA PHE A 695 -0.10 -14.31 -18.87
C PHE A 695 0.22 -15.81 -18.90
N ALA A 696 0.88 -16.25 -19.96
CA ALA A 696 1.29 -17.65 -20.09
C ALA A 696 2.30 -18.10 -19.02
N GLN A 697 3.02 -17.15 -18.42
CA GLN A 697 4.02 -17.36 -17.37
C GLN A 697 4.16 -16.12 -16.49
N PRO A 698 4.58 -16.26 -15.22
CA PRO A 698 4.71 -15.15 -14.28
C PRO A 698 6.03 -14.38 -14.40
N ILE A 699 7.05 -14.96 -15.05
CA ILE A 699 8.38 -14.35 -15.25
C ILE A 699 8.81 -14.54 -16.70
N LEU A 700 9.38 -13.49 -17.30
CA LEU A 700 9.98 -13.51 -18.64
C LEU A 700 11.36 -12.85 -18.58
N ALA A 701 12.42 -13.59 -18.90
CA ALA A 701 13.76 -13.04 -19.04
C ALA A 701 13.97 -12.55 -20.48
N VAL A 702 14.54 -11.35 -20.65
CA VAL A 702 14.73 -10.70 -21.95
C VAL A 702 16.11 -10.07 -22.00
N LYS A 703 16.77 -10.20 -23.16
CA LYS A 703 18.02 -9.50 -23.42
C LYS A 703 17.75 -8.01 -23.56
N LYS A 704 18.55 -7.17 -22.91
CA LYS A 704 18.46 -5.70 -23.04
C LYS A 704 18.50 -5.27 -24.52
N GLY A 705 17.59 -4.38 -24.91
CA GLY A 705 17.42 -3.90 -26.28
C GLY A 705 16.52 -4.77 -27.16
N ASP A 706 16.27 -6.04 -26.80
CA ASP A 706 15.30 -6.88 -27.51
C ASP A 706 13.89 -6.65 -26.93
N PRO A 707 12.82 -6.57 -27.76
CA PRO A 707 11.47 -6.41 -27.25
C PRO A 707 11.01 -7.67 -26.51
N ALA A 708 10.37 -7.48 -25.35
CA ALA A 708 9.76 -8.55 -24.58
C ALA A 708 8.52 -9.08 -25.31
N GLN A 709 8.50 -10.37 -25.63
CA GLN A 709 7.38 -11.05 -26.31
C GLN A 709 6.43 -11.64 -25.26
N ILE A 710 5.33 -10.94 -25.01
CA ILE A 710 4.40 -11.25 -23.93
C ILE A 710 3.19 -12.00 -24.49
N LEU A 711 3.00 -13.25 -24.06
CA LEU A 711 1.87 -14.09 -24.45
C LEU A 711 0.75 -14.00 -23.41
N VAL A 712 -0.41 -13.49 -23.81
CA VAL A 712 -1.65 -13.45 -23.03
C VAL A 712 -2.59 -14.55 -23.52
N LYS A 713 -3.19 -15.29 -22.59
CA LYS A 713 -4.13 -16.39 -22.87
C LYS A 713 -5.50 -16.10 -22.27
N ARG A 714 -6.57 -16.43 -23.01
CA ARG A 714 -7.97 -16.43 -22.60
C ARG A 714 -8.41 -17.87 -22.37
N LYS A 715 -8.80 -18.21 -21.15
CA LYS A 715 -9.18 -19.57 -20.73
C LYS A 715 -10.65 -19.65 -20.30
N GLY A 716 -11.25 -20.84 -20.44
CA GLY A 716 -12.60 -21.12 -19.94
C GLY A 716 -13.71 -20.40 -20.72
N GLY A 717 -13.44 -19.96 -21.94
CA GLY A 717 -14.40 -19.27 -22.80
C GLY A 717 -13.75 -18.29 -23.76
N SER A 718 -14.29 -18.19 -24.97
CA SER A 718 -13.85 -17.25 -26.01
C SER A 718 -15.01 -16.55 -26.71
N LYS A 719 -16.20 -16.54 -26.10
CA LYS A 719 -17.44 -16.06 -26.72
C LYS A 719 -17.55 -14.55 -26.69
N GLY A 720 -17.78 -13.97 -27.85
CA GLY A 720 -17.79 -12.54 -28.10
C GLY A 720 -16.39 -11.93 -28.06
N SER A 721 -16.29 -10.74 -28.63
CA SER A 721 -15.11 -9.89 -28.47
C SER A 721 -14.93 -9.51 -27.00
N ALA A 722 -13.68 -9.27 -26.62
CA ALA A 722 -13.33 -8.76 -25.31
C ALA A 722 -12.07 -7.91 -25.43
N SER A 723 -11.99 -6.88 -24.62
CA SER A 723 -10.83 -6.01 -24.52
C SER A 723 -10.28 -6.02 -23.09
N LEU A 724 -8.97 -5.86 -22.98
CA LEU A 724 -8.30 -5.59 -21.71
C LEU A 724 -7.11 -4.68 -21.92
N LYS A 725 -6.76 -3.87 -20.92
CA LYS A 725 -5.54 -3.07 -20.96
C LYS A 725 -4.34 -3.91 -20.54
N LEU A 726 -3.25 -3.76 -21.30
CA LEU A 726 -1.91 -4.18 -20.89
C LEU A 726 -1.09 -2.94 -20.59
N ILE A 727 -0.59 -2.84 -19.36
CA ILE A 727 0.24 -1.72 -18.92
C ILE A 727 1.59 -2.20 -18.37
N THR A 728 2.61 -1.35 -18.42
CA THR A 728 3.87 -1.56 -17.70
C THR A 728 3.89 -0.79 -16.40
N GLU A 729 4.56 -1.34 -15.39
CA GLU A 729 4.80 -0.68 -14.11
C GLU A 729 6.27 -0.79 -13.67
N PRO A 730 6.77 0.21 -12.93
CA PRO A 730 8.12 0.18 -12.41
C PRO A 730 8.37 -1.01 -11.47
N GLY A 731 9.49 -1.68 -11.68
CA GLY A 731 10.08 -2.65 -10.77
C GLY A 731 11.36 -2.07 -10.17
N THR A 732 12.46 -2.81 -10.28
CA THR A 732 13.81 -2.25 -10.02
C THR A 732 14.36 -1.44 -11.19
N GLY A 733 13.82 -1.63 -12.39
CA GLY A 733 14.15 -0.90 -13.61
C GLY A 733 13.42 0.44 -13.70
N VAL A 734 14.17 1.47 -14.08
CA VAL A 734 13.65 2.83 -14.27
C VAL A 734 13.00 2.94 -15.66
N HIS A 735 11.75 3.41 -15.70
CA HIS A 735 11.04 3.71 -16.95
C HIS A 735 11.81 4.74 -17.79
N GLY A 736 11.76 4.62 -19.11
CA GLY A 736 12.57 5.45 -20.03
C GLY A 736 14.07 5.15 -20.04
N LYS A 737 14.57 4.27 -19.15
CA LYS A 737 15.96 3.79 -19.13
C LYS A 737 16.08 2.28 -19.40
N VAL A 738 15.23 1.46 -18.79
CA VAL A 738 15.25 -0.01 -18.92
C VAL A 738 14.18 -0.51 -19.89
N TYR A 739 13.03 0.16 -19.91
CA TYR A 739 11.89 -0.16 -20.77
C TYR A 739 11.17 1.13 -21.16
N LYS A 740 10.34 1.07 -22.21
CA LYS A 740 9.40 2.15 -22.52
C LYS A 740 8.04 1.81 -21.93
N ASP A 741 7.40 2.81 -21.32
CA ASP A 741 6.04 2.66 -20.83
C ASP A 741 5.15 2.21 -21.98
N THR A 742 4.49 1.07 -21.79
CA THR A 742 3.56 0.49 -22.76
C THR A 742 2.20 0.46 -22.11
N ASN A 743 1.23 1.08 -22.77
CA ASN A 743 -0.17 1.07 -22.39
C ASN A 743 -0.97 0.82 -23.67
N VAL A 744 -1.49 -0.39 -23.83
CA VAL A 744 -2.19 -0.81 -25.04
C VAL A 744 -3.48 -1.52 -24.68
N THR A 745 -4.52 -1.29 -25.47
CA THR A 745 -5.75 -2.07 -25.38
C THR A 745 -5.60 -3.31 -26.27
N LEU A 746 -5.76 -4.49 -25.66
CA LEU A 746 -5.70 -5.77 -26.34
C LEU A 746 -7.11 -6.19 -26.73
N GLU A 747 -7.44 -6.05 -28.00
CA GLU A 747 -8.75 -6.40 -28.56
C GLU A 747 -8.77 -7.86 -29.01
N PHE A 748 -9.43 -8.76 -28.28
CA PHE A 748 -9.65 -10.14 -28.69
C PHE A 748 -10.91 -10.25 -29.55
N ALA A 749 -10.78 -10.85 -30.73
CA ALA A 749 -11.93 -11.20 -31.56
C ALA A 749 -12.75 -12.35 -30.94
N ASP A 750 -14.01 -12.50 -31.38
CA ASP A 750 -14.82 -13.67 -31.04
C ASP A 750 -14.08 -14.96 -31.43
N GLY A 751 -13.95 -15.89 -30.49
CA GLY A 751 -13.21 -17.14 -30.65
C GLY A 751 -11.69 -17.05 -30.43
N GLU A 752 -11.09 -15.87 -30.30
CA GLU A 752 -9.65 -15.70 -30.10
C GLU A 752 -9.23 -16.05 -28.66
N THR A 753 -8.24 -16.93 -28.50
CA THR A 753 -7.81 -17.47 -27.20
C THR A 753 -6.41 -17.08 -26.76
N GLU A 754 -5.60 -16.50 -27.63
CA GLU A 754 -4.25 -16.04 -27.27
C GLU A 754 -3.81 -14.84 -28.12
N LYS A 755 -2.92 -14.01 -27.54
CA LYS A 755 -2.35 -12.84 -28.21
C LYS A 755 -0.93 -12.59 -27.74
N THR A 756 -0.05 -12.25 -28.67
CA THR A 756 1.32 -11.84 -28.36
C THR A 756 1.47 -10.33 -28.50
N VAL A 757 2.08 -9.70 -27.50
CA VAL A 757 2.29 -8.26 -27.42
C VAL A 757 3.77 -7.99 -27.23
N GLN A 758 4.30 -6.97 -27.90
CA GLN A 758 5.69 -6.54 -27.74
C GLN A 758 5.77 -5.36 -26.79
N VAL A 759 6.55 -5.51 -25.73
CA VAL A 759 6.92 -4.39 -24.85
C VAL A 759 8.38 -4.01 -25.12
N PRO A 760 8.68 -2.79 -25.57
CA PRO A 760 10.04 -2.37 -25.86
C PRO A 760 10.90 -2.35 -24.60
N THR A 761 12.01 -3.09 -24.61
CA THR A 761 13.10 -2.89 -23.66
C THR A 761 14.15 -1.95 -24.28
N LEU A 762 14.92 -1.30 -23.43
CA LEU A 762 15.96 -0.36 -23.84
C LEU A 762 17.33 -0.97 -23.59
N ASP A 763 18.29 -0.65 -24.46
CA ASP A 763 19.69 -0.95 -24.19
C ASP A 763 20.24 0.12 -23.23
N PHE A 764 20.72 -0.30 -22.06
CA PHE A 764 21.26 0.59 -21.03
C PHE A 764 22.72 0.25 -20.71
N ALA A 765 23.47 1.28 -20.32
CA ALA A 765 24.81 1.14 -19.78
C ALA A 765 24.76 0.60 -18.34
N GLY A 766 25.50 -0.47 -18.06
CA GLY A 766 25.51 -1.15 -16.75
C GLY A 766 26.60 -2.21 -16.69
N LYS A 767 26.76 -2.87 -15.53
CA LYS A 767 27.67 -4.01 -15.39
C LYS A 767 27.10 -5.23 -16.10
N ALA A 768 27.97 -6.16 -16.49
CA ALA A 768 27.57 -7.41 -17.16
C ALA A 768 26.58 -8.26 -16.32
N THR A 769 26.60 -8.10 -15.01
CA THR A 769 25.79 -8.86 -14.04
C THR A 769 24.48 -8.16 -13.64
N ASP A 770 24.22 -6.96 -14.14
CA ASP A 770 23.03 -6.21 -13.74
C ASP A 770 21.77 -6.87 -14.32
N VAL A 771 20.77 -7.06 -13.46
CA VAL A 771 19.43 -7.51 -13.81
C VAL A 771 18.47 -6.47 -13.26
N TYR A 772 17.71 -5.84 -14.15
CA TYR A 772 16.63 -4.93 -13.77
C TYR A 772 15.31 -5.57 -14.14
N ASP A 773 14.26 -5.26 -13.39
CA ASP A 773 12.92 -5.76 -13.66
C ASP A 773 11.90 -4.63 -13.80
N PHE A 774 10.87 -4.91 -14.57
CA PHE A 774 9.63 -4.16 -14.57
C PHE A 774 8.46 -5.13 -14.62
N LYS A 775 7.28 -4.64 -14.28
CA LYS A 775 6.06 -5.45 -14.22
C LYS A 775 5.18 -5.15 -15.43
N VAL A 776 4.42 -6.15 -15.85
CA VAL A 776 3.38 -6.00 -16.87
C VAL A 776 2.05 -6.44 -16.28
N LYS A 777 1.12 -5.50 -16.27
CA LYS A 777 -0.30 -5.48 -15.90
C LYS A 777 -1.25 -6.08 -16.91
N LEU A 778 -2.14 -7.01 -16.56
CA LEU A 778 -3.45 -7.12 -17.22
C LEU A 778 -4.51 -6.43 -16.35
N LEU A 779 -5.18 -5.43 -16.90
CA LEU A 779 -6.16 -4.61 -16.19
C LEU A 779 -7.42 -4.41 -17.02
N HIS A 780 -8.50 -4.01 -16.33
CA HIS A 780 -9.75 -3.55 -16.94
C HIS A 780 -10.32 -4.51 -18.00
N PRO A 781 -10.51 -5.81 -17.69
CA PRO A 781 -11.22 -6.69 -18.60
C PRO A 781 -12.66 -6.18 -18.76
N ASP A 782 -13.16 -6.12 -19.99
CA ASP A 782 -14.50 -5.64 -20.29
C ASP A 782 -15.52 -6.79 -20.48
N GLN A 783 -16.78 -6.43 -20.75
CA GLN A 783 -17.83 -7.34 -21.21
C GLN A 783 -18.03 -8.61 -20.35
N GLY A 784 -17.75 -8.53 -19.04
CA GLY A 784 -17.88 -9.64 -18.10
C GLY A 784 -16.75 -10.68 -18.15
N SER A 785 -15.68 -10.42 -18.90
CA SER A 785 -14.44 -11.19 -18.81
C SER A 785 -13.66 -10.88 -17.53
N LEU A 786 -12.76 -11.77 -17.11
CA LEU A 786 -12.03 -11.68 -15.84
C LEU A 786 -10.51 -11.69 -16.07
N VAL A 787 -9.74 -11.24 -15.06
CA VAL A 787 -8.28 -11.48 -15.01
C VAL A 787 -8.00 -12.73 -14.17
N GLY A 788 -7.03 -13.53 -14.59
CA GLY A 788 -6.74 -14.87 -14.08
C GLY A 788 -5.71 -14.97 -12.98
N PHE A 789 -5.12 -16.17 -12.88
CA PHE A 789 -4.18 -16.53 -11.81
C PHE A 789 -2.80 -15.92 -12.01
N ILE A 790 -2.48 -15.51 -13.24
CA ILE A 790 -1.24 -14.83 -13.59
C ILE A 790 -1.59 -13.45 -14.18
N PRO A 791 -2.10 -12.51 -13.35
CA PRO A 791 -2.51 -11.18 -13.79
C PRO A 791 -1.33 -10.22 -13.99
N GLU A 792 -0.17 -10.58 -13.46
CA GLU A 792 1.08 -9.80 -13.48
C GLU A 792 2.22 -10.68 -13.99
N LEU A 793 3.03 -10.12 -14.88
CA LEU A 793 4.26 -10.70 -15.39
C LEU A 793 5.44 -9.84 -14.94
N THR A 794 6.46 -10.47 -14.35
CA THR A 794 7.75 -9.80 -14.11
C THR A 794 8.65 -10.00 -15.33
N VAL A 795 9.03 -8.91 -16.00
CA VAL A 795 9.99 -8.92 -17.10
C VAL A 795 11.35 -8.56 -16.54
N GLN A 796 12.31 -9.49 -16.62
CA GLN A 796 13.69 -9.29 -16.21
C GLN A 796 14.54 -8.96 -17.42
N VAL A 797 15.10 -7.76 -17.45
CA VAL A 797 15.96 -7.26 -18.53
C VAL A 797 17.42 -7.38 -18.11
N MET A 798 18.21 -8.10 -18.91
CA MET A 798 19.58 -8.48 -18.56
C MET A 798 20.48 -8.61 -19.80
N ASN A 799 21.78 -8.81 -19.58
CA ASN A 799 22.71 -9.15 -20.65
C ASN A 799 22.47 -10.58 -21.18
N GLU A 800 22.83 -10.84 -22.43
CA GLU A 800 22.65 -12.14 -23.09
C GLU A 800 23.25 -13.31 -22.28
N ASP A 801 24.44 -13.12 -21.69
CA ASP A 801 25.13 -14.12 -20.87
C ASP A 801 24.41 -14.44 -19.55
N GLN A 802 23.44 -13.62 -19.14
CA GLN A 802 22.65 -13.81 -17.93
C GLN A 802 21.29 -14.45 -18.19
N LEU A 803 20.90 -14.65 -19.45
CA LEU A 803 19.65 -15.34 -19.79
C LEU A 803 19.67 -16.78 -19.26
N PRO A 804 18.55 -17.29 -18.70
CA PRO A 804 18.49 -18.64 -18.13
C PRO A 804 19.06 -19.72 -19.06
N GLU A 805 18.77 -19.68 -20.35
CA GLU A 805 19.28 -20.62 -21.36
C GLU A 805 20.78 -20.50 -21.65
N ASN A 806 21.38 -19.34 -21.38
CA ASN A 806 22.80 -19.06 -21.62
C ASN A 806 23.64 -19.17 -20.35
N ARG A 807 23.01 -19.20 -19.18
CA ARG A 807 23.68 -19.53 -17.93
C ARG A 807 24.23 -20.94 -18.06
N LYS A 808 25.55 -21.04 -18.10
CA LYS A 808 26.22 -22.31 -17.83
C LYS A 808 26.08 -22.55 -16.34
N GLU A 809 25.03 -23.24 -15.94
CA GLU A 809 25.02 -23.93 -14.66
C GLU A 809 26.20 -24.89 -14.67
N VAL A 810 27.22 -24.57 -13.89
CA VAL A 810 28.28 -25.51 -13.57
C VAL A 810 27.79 -26.21 -12.32
N ASP A 811 27.49 -27.49 -12.46
CA ASP A 811 27.30 -28.37 -11.32
C ASP A 811 28.56 -28.27 -10.45
N ASP A 812 28.43 -27.76 -9.24
CA ASP A 812 29.55 -27.66 -8.30
C ASP A 812 29.99 -29.05 -7.80
N GLN A 813 29.24 -30.10 -8.17
CA GLN A 813 29.61 -31.51 -8.06
C GLN A 813 30.30 -32.08 -9.31
N ASP A 814 30.62 -31.27 -10.34
CA ASP A 814 31.35 -31.77 -11.51
C ASP A 814 32.74 -32.31 -11.07
N PRO A 815 33.02 -33.62 -11.25
CA PRO A 815 34.27 -34.24 -10.80
C PRO A 815 35.53 -33.70 -11.50
N LYS A 816 35.37 -32.83 -12.50
CA LYS A 816 36.46 -32.10 -13.16
C LYS A 816 36.90 -30.83 -12.41
N LEU A 817 36.22 -30.44 -11.34
CA LEU A 817 36.58 -29.31 -10.49
C LEU A 817 37.69 -29.70 -9.51
N HIS A 818 38.85 -29.02 -9.63
CA HIS A 818 39.97 -29.17 -8.70
C HIS A 818 40.12 -27.92 -7.83
N TYR A 819 40.03 -28.10 -6.51
CA TYR A 819 40.17 -27.06 -5.50
C TYR A 819 41.63 -26.94 -5.03
N SER A 820 42.05 -25.73 -4.64
CA SER A 820 43.39 -25.45 -4.10
C SER A 820 43.69 -26.21 -2.80
N GLU A 821 44.96 -26.52 -2.57
CA GLU A 821 45.46 -27.31 -1.44
C GLU A 821 45.02 -26.73 -0.08
N GLY A 822 44.41 -27.56 0.79
CA GLY A 822 43.87 -27.16 2.10
C GLY A 822 42.35 -26.93 2.15
N TRP A 823 41.67 -26.91 1.00
CA TRP A 823 40.21 -26.88 0.93
C TRP A 823 39.65 -28.27 0.64
N GLN A 824 38.76 -28.75 1.52
CA GLN A 824 38.03 -30.00 1.35
C GLN A 824 36.54 -29.69 1.35
N HIS A 825 35.80 -30.40 0.49
CA HIS A 825 34.35 -30.41 0.48
C HIS A 825 33.83 -31.25 1.66
N GLU A 826 32.89 -30.73 2.46
CA GLU A 826 32.17 -31.53 3.46
C GLU A 826 30.78 -31.86 2.93
N THR A 827 30.53 -33.14 2.65
CA THR A 827 29.17 -33.67 2.45
C THR A 827 28.54 -34.02 3.79
N ASP A 828 27.26 -33.65 3.95
CA ASP A 828 26.34 -34.17 4.96
C ASP A 828 26.81 -34.08 6.42
N ASN A 829 26.69 -32.88 6.99
CA ASN A 829 26.67 -32.74 8.45
C ASN A 829 25.23 -32.97 8.98
N PRO A 830 24.95 -34.07 9.71
CA PRO A 830 23.62 -34.39 10.23
C PRO A 830 23.10 -33.39 11.29
N SER A 831 23.89 -32.37 11.65
CA SER A 831 23.52 -31.33 12.61
C SER A 831 22.79 -30.14 11.98
N PHE A 832 22.70 -30.05 10.64
CA PHE A 832 21.99 -28.99 9.92
C PHE A 832 20.65 -29.53 9.38
N SER A 833 19.55 -29.23 10.07
CA SER A 833 18.23 -29.81 9.82
C SER A 833 17.40 -29.13 8.71
N ASN A 834 18.00 -28.37 7.80
CA ASN A 834 17.24 -27.58 6.81
C ASN A 834 17.55 -27.85 5.33
N GLY A 835 18.28 -28.91 4.98
CA GLY A 835 18.41 -29.33 3.57
C GLY A 835 18.93 -28.25 2.61
N THR A 836 19.57 -27.21 3.13
CA THR A 836 20.30 -26.20 2.37
C THR A 836 21.77 -26.57 2.38
N GLU A 837 22.30 -26.87 1.21
CA GLU A 837 23.73 -26.95 0.94
C GLU A 837 24.40 -25.67 1.44
N SER A 838 25.40 -25.82 2.31
CA SER A 838 26.10 -24.70 2.92
C SER A 838 27.60 -24.99 2.90
N TRP A 839 28.37 -24.08 2.31
CA TRP A 839 29.82 -24.05 2.37
C TRP A 839 30.29 -23.81 3.83
N SER A 840 30.32 -24.86 4.64
CA SER A 840 30.72 -24.84 6.06
C SER A 840 32.20 -24.45 6.28
N SER A 841 33.04 -24.52 5.24
CA SER A 841 34.45 -24.12 5.29
C SER A 841 34.67 -22.60 5.30
N PHE A 842 33.69 -21.78 4.90
CA PHE A 842 33.82 -20.32 4.87
C PHE A 842 33.98 -19.68 6.27
N ASN A 843 33.44 -20.33 7.31
CA ASN A 843 33.39 -19.80 8.67
C ASN A 843 34.55 -20.26 9.57
N GLN A 844 35.43 -21.16 9.10
CA GLN A 844 36.56 -21.66 9.90
C GLN A 844 37.91 -21.01 9.54
N VAL A 845 37.96 -20.17 8.50
CA VAL A 845 39.18 -19.45 8.10
C VAL A 845 39.22 -18.08 8.77
N THR A 846 40.08 -17.94 9.77
CA THR A 846 40.24 -16.70 10.56
C THR A 846 41.22 -15.70 9.95
N ASP A 847 41.99 -16.08 8.93
CA ASP A 847 42.90 -15.16 8.24
C ASP A 847 42.22 -14.43 7.05
N GLU A 848 42.60 -13.18 6.82
CA GLU A 848 42.08 -12.38 5.69
C GLU A 848 42.80 -12.68 4.37
N GLU A 849 43.92 -13.40 4.40
CA GLU A 849 44.75 -13.71 3.24
C GLU A 849 44.28 -14.98 2.53
N GLY A 850 43.87 -16.01 3.27
CA GLY A 850 43.26 -17.24 2.74
C GLY A 850 41.88 -17.01 2.13
N LYS A 851 41.14 -15.99 2.59
CA LYS A 851 39.85 -15.57 1.96
C LYS A 851 40.01 -14.99 0.56
N LYS A 852 41.21 -14.56 0.16
CA LYS A 852 41.45 -13.89 -1.13
C LYS A 852 41.83 -14.85 -2.26
N HIS A 853 42.20 -16.11 -1.98
CA HIS A 853 42.77 -17.02 -2.98
C HIS A 853 42.07 -18.40 -2.95
N ILE A 854 40.88 -18.46 -3.55
CA ILE A 854 40.29 -19.72 -4.00
C ILE A 854 40.61 -19.84 -5.50
N GLU A 855 41.40 -20.84 -5.88
CA GLU A 855 41.54 -21.24 -7.28
C GLU A 855 40.75 -22.52 -7.52
N VAL A 856 39.74 -22.43 -8.39
CA VAL A 856 39.01 -23.59 -8.92
C VAL A 856 39.45 -23.80 -10.35
N THR A 857 40.02 -24.97 -10.63
CA THR A 857 40.52 -25.31 -11.97
C THR A 857 39.68 -26.42 -12.56
N ILE A 858 39.19 -26.25 -13.79
CA ILE A 858 38.45 -27.28 -14.53
C ILE A 858 39.41 -28.00 -15.48
N THR A 859 39.52 -29.33 -15.38
CA THR A 859 40.17 -30.15 -16.40
C THR A 859 39.17 -30.41 -17.54
N PHE A 860 39.51 -29.94 -18.76
CA PHE A 860 38.71 -30.24 -19.97
C PHE A 860 39.04 -31.59 -20.56
#